data_AF-A0A9D4X4A9-F1
#
_entry.id   AF-A0A9D4X4A9-F1
#
_cell.length_a   1.000
_cell.length_b   1.000
_cell.length_c   1.000
_cell.angle_alpha   90.00
_cell.angle_beta   90.00
_cell.angle_gamma   90.00
#
_symmetry.space_group_name_H-M   'P 1'
#
loop_
_entity.id
_entity.type
_entity.pdbx_description
1 polymer ?
#
loop_
_entity_poly.entity_id
_entity_poly.type
_entity_poly.pdbx_seq_one_letter_code
_entity_poly.pdbx_strand_id
1 'polypeptide(L)'
;MTPIETPIQQQRLSSKRKLDDDDESVLDDDLVYVRMRKEETTETTVKPWSGGGCRGGGGSGDGLLKNRGPVCFFIRMVSEGYSVVMNAFPENTVQSIHERIYEMKRIPLFEQRLIFKGKQLQWEQTLAECGIQKDVILELVGRMRSTEHPQAWQVVNDMVTIAYDLCLGENVQDPVKTVKNLLTTYINLALAPKPKLDSDSATKYFQIFTNCSAISILVTLYVSPFTGNKSCSDTCIRHFLNCCKTTLSETFHTQAARVALEFCKLLRRVGIHDPLYLYCRNCLGFFLEASDITLASSEDQNDKGSVLVQDLFPFVRELADSLLMDLDMSIDTPSFACPVTSNVGDFAAFLVPVRNGIKQQKSNRGFVPYHKLGRNSLVLKEIEYLFLLYDQLLCKIEICLQKMDKRFVNKEMSHEENYFHPACSLYLSVLKELHKISKLYDGASEKLQGVLTRQKAVLCQLLVKYAKRSDEHQWILEHKNVTNFEARRHLAMMMFPEVKEDYEELHEMLIDRSQLLTESFEYVARAEPESLRAGLFMEFKNEEATGPGVLREWFLLVCQAIFNQENALFVSCPNDQTRFLPNSASKVHPLHLEYFSFCGRVIALALMHGVQVGIVFDRVFFLQLAGKSICVEDIRDADPELYRSCKQILDMDSDLVDSDALGLTFVREVDELGHRKAIELCPGGKDVVVTSKNRAKYIYLLIQNRFVTSIAQQVSHFAKGFADILSSTNLQTSFFQGLDPEDLDWMLRGCKDAISVEDWKKHTEYNGYKETDIQISWFWEIVGKMTAEEKKILLFFWTSVKYLPVEGFCGLGTHLYIYKSHEPGDHLPSSHTCFYRLCFPAYSSMPAMQARLKVITQEHIGSSFGTW
;
A
#
# COMPACT_ATOMS: atom_id res chain seq x y z
N MET A 1 11.02 65.21 7.31
CA MET A 1 10.01 66.15 7.86
C MET A 1 8.62 65.57 7.58
N THR A 2 7.64 65.97 8.38
CA THR A 2 6.23 65.50 8.40
C THR A 2 5.28 66.71 8.29
N PRO A 3 3.96 66.56 8.05
CA PRO A 3 3.16 65.46 7.47
C PRO A 3 2.16 66.00 6.39
N ILE A 4 0.92 65.48 6.33
CA ILE A 4 -0.29 65.98 5.62
C ILE A 4 -0.37 65.53 4.13
N GLU A 5 -1.46 64.93 3.58
CA GLU A 5 -2.82 64.63 4.09
C GLU A 5 -3.37 63.25 3.64
N THR A 6 -4.66 62.97 3.91
CA THR A 6 -5.40 61.67 3.77
C THR A 6 -6.63 61.86 2.81
N PRO A 7 -7.70 61.02 2.67
CA PRO A 7 -8.14 59.80 3.40
C PRO A 7 -8.81 58.69 2.52
N ILE A 8 -9.69 57.88 3.17
CA ILE A 8 -10.62 56.83 2.65
C ILE A 8 -10.03 55.39 2.69
N GLN A 9 -10.62 54.37 3.37
CA GLN A 9 -11.86 54.36 4.20
C GLN A 9 -11.89 53.41 5.44
N GLN A 10 -12.40 52.17 5.31
CA GLN A 10 -12.86 51.26 6.39
C GLN A 10 -12.13 49.89 6.30
N GLN A 11 -11.70 49.18 7.35
CA GLN A 11 -12.24 48.88 8.71
C GLN A 11 -13.37 47.82 8.72
N ARG A 12 -13.51 46.94 9.72
CA ARG A 12 -13.21 47.06 11.19
C ARG A 12 -12.57 45.83 11.86
N LEU A 13 -12.03 46.09 13.07
CA LEU A 13 -11.39 45.14 14.00
C LEU A 13 -12.04 45.16 15.39
N SER A 14 -12.31 43.97 15.96
CA SER A 14 -11.95 43.53 17.33
C SER A 14 -12.57 44.12 18.63
N SER A 15 -12.47 43.30 19.70
CA SER A 15 -12.04 43.63 21.09
C SER A 15 -13.03 43.73 22.27
N LYS A 16 -12.90 42.73 23.17
CA LYS A 16 -12.73 42.75 24.65
C LYS A 16 -13.66 43.57 25.60
N ARG A 17 -14.35 42.81 26.47
CA ARG A 17 -14.49 42.93 27.96
C ARG A 17 -14.46 44.32 28.64
N LYS A 18 -15.51 44.66 29.42
CA LYS A 18 -15.57 44.63 30.92
C LYS A 18 -16.81 45.35 31.49
N LEU A 19 -17.39 44.82 32.60
CA LEU A 19 -18.01 45.47 33.79
C LEU A 19 -19.07 46.59 33.61
N ASP A 20 -20.04 46.84 34.49
CA ASP A 20 -20.68 46.16 35.65
C ASP A 20 -22.07 46.85 35.88
N ASP A 21 -22.78 46.55 36.98
CA ASP A 21 -23.91 47.29 37.59
C ASP A 21 -25.29 47.32 36.84
N ASP A 22 -26.47 47.22 37.49
CA ASP A 22 -26.84 46.57 38.77
C ASP A 22 -28.38 46.35 38.91
N ASP A 23 -28.78 45.76 40.05
CA ASP A 23 -30.00 46.00 40.87
C ASP A 23 -31.31 45.17 40.78
N GLU A 24 -31.82 44.86 42.00
CA GLU A 24 -33.19 44.51 42.47
C GLU A 24 -34.03 43.33 41.88
N SER A 25 -34.98 42.67 42.60
CA SER A 25 -35.27 42.43 44.04
C SER A 25 -36.47 41.43 44.18
N VAL A 26 -36.90 40.79 45.30
CA VAL A 26 -36.33 40.25 46.58
C VAL A 26 -37.38 39.29 47.24
N LEU A 27 -36.95 38.17 47.89
CA LEU A 27 -37.73 37.24 48.77
C LEU A 27 -38.93 36.47 48.13
N ASP A 28 -39.59 35.46 48.74
CA ASP A 28 -39.58 34.94 50.14
C ASP A 28 -39.79 33.39 50.25
N ASP A 29 -39.76 32.86 51.48
CA ASP A 29 -40.01 31.46 51.90
C ASP A 29 -41.48 31.02 51.78
N ASP A 30 -41.76 29.70 51.77
CA ASP A 30 -42.85 29.14 52.60
C ASP A 30 -42.82 27.59 52.77
N LEU A 31 -43.24 27.11 53.95
CA LEU A 31 -43.27 25.69 54.37
C LEU A 31 -44.72 25.20 54.58
N VAL A 32 -45.21 24.31 53.71
CA VAL A 32 -46.56 23.72 53.86
C VAL A 32 -46.53 22.20 54.13
N TYR A 33 -46.66 21.84 55.40
CA TYR A 33 -47.09 20.51 55.84
C TYR A 33 -48.62 20.37 55.70
N VAL A 34 -49.13 19.31 55.04
CA VAL A 34 -50.48 18.70 55.18
C VAL A 34 -50.68 17.69 54.02
N ARG A 35 -51.33 16.52 54.13
CA ARG A 35 -51.72 15.64 55.26
C ARG A 35 -52.18 14.30 54.64
N MET A 36 -52.06 13.17 55.33
CA MET A 36 -52.54 11.87 54.81
C MET A 36 -54.02 11.91 54.41
N ARG A 37 -54.37 11.20 53.32
CA ARG A 37 -55.71 10.65 53.11
C ARG A 37 -55.62 9.16 52.78
N LYS A 38 -56.73 8.45 53.00
CA LYS A 38 -56.75 7.00 53.24
C LYS A 38 -56.89 6.17 51.96
N GLU A 39 -56.70 4.86 52.15
CA GLU A 39 -56.90 3.78 51.19
C GLU A 39 -58.27 3.82 50.52
N GLU A 40 -58.34 3.37 49.26
CA GLU A 40 -59.47 2.57 48.76
C GLU A 40 -58.92 1.35 48.02
N THR A 41 -59.32 0.15 48.46
CA THR A 41 -58.88 -1.13 47.89
C THR A 41 -59.84 -1.59 46.79
N THR A 42 -59.30 -1.94 45.63
CA THR A 42 -60.05 -2.66 44.59
C THR A 42 -59.33 -3.95 44.21
N GLU A 43 -59.96 -5.08 44.51
CA GLU A 43 -59.47 -6.40 44.10
C GLU A 43 -59.71 -6.60 42.59
N THR A 44 -58.72 -7.09 41.85
CA THR A 44 -58.91 -7.52 40.46
C THR A 44 -58.37 -8.93 40.25
N THR A 45 -59.26 -9.86 39.91
CA THR A 45 -58.97 -11.30 39.82
C THR A 45 -58.32 -11.65 38.48
N VAL A 46 -57.09 -12.16 38.50
CA VAL A 46 -56.35 -12.54 37.29
C VAL A 46 -56.82 -13.90 36.75
N LYS A 47 -57.19 -13.96 35.47
CA LYS A 47 -57.51 -15.22 34.76
C LYS A 47 -56.25 -15.87 34.15
N PRO A 48 -56.18 -17.22 34.04
CA PRO A 48 -55.12 -17.89 33.29
C PRO A 48 -55.23 -17.64 31.78
N TRP A 49 -54.08 -17.51 31.11
CA TRP A 49 -53.98 -17.41 29.66
C TRP A 49 -53.89 -18.81 29.01
N SER A 50 -54.49 -18.98 27.83
CA SER A 50 -54.40 -20.22 27.05
C SER A 50 -53.92 -19.92 25.62
N GLY A 51 -52.74 -20.42 25.25
CA GLY A 51 -52.19 -20.28 23.90
C GLY A 51 -52.64 -21.41 22.97
N GLY A 52 -52.97 -21.08 21.72
CA GLY A 52 -53.29 -22.06 20.67
C GLY A 52 -52.04 -22.79 20.16
N GLY A 53 -52.16 -24.07 19.82
CA GLY A 53 -51.05 -24.93 19.42
C GLY A 53 -50.96 -25.23 17.92
N CYS A 54 -49.92 -25.98 17.54
CA CYS A 54 -49.77 -26.63 16.23
C CYS A 54 -49.45 -28.13 16.39
N ARG A 55 -49.61 -28.90 15.31
CA ARG A 55 -49.71 -30.38 15.33
C ARG A 55 -48.39 -31.09 15.01
N GLY A 56 -48.24 -32.33 15.51
CA GLY A 56 -47.58 -33.41 14.74
C GLY A 56 -46.86 -34.49 15.55
N GLY A 57 -47.08 -35.76 15.19
CA GLY A 57 -46.29 -36.91 15.62
C GLY A 57 -46.78 -37.61 16.89
N GLY A 58 -46.89 -38.95 16.85
CA GLY A 58 -47.27 -39.77 17.99
C GLY A 58 -46.37 -41.01 18.13
N GLY A 59 -46.29 -41.55 19.34
CA GLY A 59 -45.56 -42.77 19.68
C GLY A 59 -46.02 -43.28 21.05
N SER A 60 -46.24 -44.59 21.18
CA SER A 60 -46.95 -45.17 22.33
C SER A 60 -46.03 -45.47 23.52
N GLY A 61 -46.54 -45.24 24.73
CA GLY A 61 -45.93 -45.67 25.99
C GLY A 61 -46.86 -45.36 27.16
N ASP A 62 -47.48 -46.38 27.74
CA ASP A 62 -48.43 -46.24 28.85
C ASP A 62 -47.71 -46.30 30.21
N GLY A 63 -48.20 -45.55 31.20
CA GLY A 63 -47.66 -45.54 32.56
C GLY A 63 -47.63 -44.17 33.26
N LEU A 64 -48.46 -44.02 34.30
CA LEU A 64 -48.48 -42.94 35.30
C LEU A 64 -48.72 -41.50 34.77
N LEU A 65 -49.99 -41.19 34.56
CA LEU A 65 -50.51 -39.83 34.74
C LEU A 65 -50.23 -39.34 36.18
N LYS A 66 -49.34 -38.36 36.32
CA LYS A 66 -49.19 -37.54 37.54
C LYS A 66 -49.48 -36.08 37.21
N ASN A 67 -50.38 -35.47 37.98
CA ASN A 67 -50.86 -34.08 37.86
C ASN A 67 -49.80 -33.08 37.36
N ARG A 68 -49.98 -32.58 36.12
CA ARG A 68 -49.34 -31.35 35.62
C ARG A 68 -50.35 -30.20 35.60
N GLY A 69 -50.87 -29.86 36.78
CA GLY A 69 -51.48 -28.54 36.98
C GLY A 69 -50.39 -27.45 36.97
N PRO A 70 -50.74 -26.17 36.75
CA PRO A 70 -49.78 -25.08 36.85
C PRO A 70 -49.19 -25.03 38.26
N VAL A 71 -47.87 -24.86 38.34
CA VAL A 71 -47.13 -24.70 39.59
C VAL A 71 -47.29 -23.26 40.03
N CYS A 72 -47.97 -23.07 41.16
CA CYS A 72 -48.01 -21.81 41.89
C CYS A 72 -46.74 -21.70 42.76
N PHE A 73 -45.96 -20.63 42.60
CA PHE A 73 -44.77 -20.35 43.41
C PHE A 73 -44.63 -18.83 43.63
N PHE A 74 -43.81 -18.45 44.61
CA PHE A 74 -43.60 -17.07 45.02
C PHE A 74 -42.23 -16.56 44.54
N ILE A 75 -42.16 -15.32 44.10
CA ILE A 75 -40.90 -14.61 43.82
C ILE A 75 -40.77 -13.46 44.81
N ARG A 76 -39.83 -13.59 45.75
CA ARG A 76 -39.51 -12.56 46.75
C ARG A 76 -38.56 -11.53 46.16
N MET A 77 -38.95 -10.26 46.22
CA MET A 77 -38.07 -9.15 45.87
C MET A 77 -37.13 -8.88 47.05
N VAL A 78 -35.84 -9.19 46.92
CA VAL A 78 -34.88 -9.03 48.04
C VAL A 78 -34.62 -7.55 48.38
N SER A 79 -34.81 -6.64 47.41
CA SER A 79 -34.73 -5.19 47.59
C SER A 79 -35.96 -4.55 48.25
N GLU A 80 -37.14 -5.14 48.09
CA GLU A 80 -38.43 -4.50 48.44
C GLU A 80 -39.26 -5.30 49.47
N GLY A 81 -38.77 -6.47 49.90
CA GLY A 81 -39.33 -7.29 50.98
C GLY A 81 -40.60 -8.08 50.66
N TYR A 82 -41.45 -7.61 49.74
CA TYR A 82 -42.68 -8.31 49.34
C TYR A 82 -42.41 -9.48 48.37
N SER A 83 -43.45 -10.28 48.11
CA SER A 83 -43.38 -11.43 47.19
C SER A 83 -44.53 -11.43 46.19
N VAL A 84 -44.23 -11.75 44.93
CA VAL A 84 -45.19 -11.85 43.82
C VAL A 84 -45.57 -13.31 43.59
N VAL A 85 -46.86 -13.59 43.34
CA VAL A 85 -47.34 -14.95 43.01
C VAL A 85 -47.17 -15.20 41.51
N MET A 86 -46.55 -16.31 41.16
CA MET A 86 -46.36 -16.80 39.78
C MET A 86 -47.08 -18.12 39.57
N ASN A 87 -47.69 -18.28 38.40
CA ASN A 87 -48.34 -19.52 37.96
C ASN A 87 -47.81 -19.92 36.59
N ALA A 88 -46.97 -20.96 36.53
CA ALA A 88 -46.36 -21.45 35.28
C ALA A 88 -46.37 -22.98 35.23
N PHE A 89 -46.20 -23.56 34.05
CA PHE A 89 -46.15 -25.01 33.85
C PHE A 89 -44.72 -25.56 34.05
N PRO A 90 -44.55 -26.83 34.48
CA PRO A 90 -43.22 -27.40 34.73
C PRO A 90 -42.26 -27.37 33.53
N GLU A 91 -42.79 -27.35 32.31
CA GLU A 91 -42.05 -27.29 31.04
C GLU A 91 -41.58 -25.87 30.67
N ASN A 92 -42.05 -24.83 31.37
CA ASN A 92 -41.61 -23.46 31.10
C ASN A 92 -40.13 -23.27 31.49
N THR A 93 -39.40 -22.49 30.69
CA THR A 93 -37.99 -22.17 30.93
C THR A 93 -37.84 -21.05 31.95
N VAL A 94 -36.68 -21.01 32.62
CA VAL A 94 -36.29 -19.90 33.50
C VAL A 94 -36.31 -18.55 32.76
N GLN A 95 -35.95 -18.55 31.46
CA GLN A 95 -36.11 -17.37 30.59
C GLN A 95 -37.56 -16.84 30.57
N SER A 96 -38.56 -17.71 30.34
CA SER A 96 -39.96 -17.29 30.29
C SER A 96 -40.51 -16.74 31.61
N ILE A 97 -39.88 -17.11 32.73
CA ILE A 97 -40.20 -16.50 34.04
C ILE A 97 -39.54 -15.13 34.18
N HIS A 98 -38.32 -14.94 33.66
CA HIS A 98 -37.70 -13.62 33.59
C HIS A 98 -38.50 -12.64 32.73
N GLU A 99 -38.96 -13.08 31.56
CA GLU A 99 -39.84 -12.31 30.66
C GLU A 99 -41.11 -11.85 31.39
N ARG A 100 -41.78 -12.77 32.10
CA ARG A 100 -42.99 -12.46 32.87
C ARG A 100 -42.78 -11.58 34.11
N ILE A 101 -41.58 -11.56 34.68
CA ILE A 101 -41.21 -10.59 35.73
C ILE A 101 -41.06 -9.19 35.10
N TYR A 102 -40.47 -9.09 33.90
CA TYR A 102 -40.39 -7.82 33.19
C TYR A 102 -41.79 -7.30 32.80
N GLU A 103 -42.69 -8.14 32.29
CA GLU A 103 -44.07 -7.76 31.99
C GLU A 103 -44.80 -7.16 33.22
N MET A 104 -44.70 -7.81 34.39
CA MET A 104 -45.46 -7.42 35.59
C MET A 104 -44.79 -6.34 36.45
N LYS A 105 -43.48 -6.11 36.30
CA LYS A 105 -42.70 -5.21 37.18
C LYS A 105 -41.75 -4.25 36.45
N ARG A 106 -41.62 -4.36 35.13
CA ARG A 106 -40.67 -3.62 34.26
C ARG A 106 -39.21 -3.63 34.75
N ILE A 107 -38.81 -4.67 35.49
CA ILE A 107 -37.42 -4.91 35.92
C ILE A 107 -36.66 -5.60 34.76
N PRO A 108 -35.64 -4.97 34.14
CA PRO A 108 -35.00 -5.49 32.93
C PRO A 108 -34.39 -6.90 33.07
N LEU A 109 -34.51 -7.72 32.03
CA LEU A 109 -34.19 -9.17 32.06
C LEU A 109 -32.76 -9.50 32.53
N PHE A 110 -31.78 -8.67 32.17
CA PHE A 110 -30.38 -8.84 32.55
C PHE A 110 -30.06 -8.26 33.94
N GLU A 111 -30.95 -7.47 34.55
CA GLU A 111 -30.87 -7.08 35.96
C GLU A 111 -31.44 -8.17 36.87
N GLN A 112 -32.31 -9.03 36.34
CA GLN A 112 -32.89 -10.11 37.11
C GLN A 112 -31.86 -11.24 37.39
N ARG A 113 -31.89 -11.74 38.63
CA ARG A 113 -31.25 -13.01 39.02
C ARG A 113 -32.20 -13.79 39.92
N LEU A 114 -32.70 -14.92 39.42
CA LEU A 114 -33.50 -15.85 40.20
C LEU A 114 -32.57 -16.85 40.91
N ILE A 115 -32.75 -16.95 42.23
CA ILE A 115 -32.00 -17.85 43.11
C ILE A 115 -32.97 -18.82 43.78
N PHE A 116 -32.61 -20.11 43.79
CA PHE A 116 -33.32 -21.17 44.50
C PHE A 116 -32.33 -22.04 45.26
N LYS A 117 -32.58 -22.28 46.57
CA LYS A 117 -31.70 -23.09 47.44
C LYS A 117 -30.22 -22.68 47.35
N GLY A 118 -29.95 -21.37 47.28
CA GLY A 118 -28.60 -20.80 47.15
C GLY A 118 -27.93 -20.94 45.78
N LYS A 119 -28.61 -21.49 44.76
CA LYS A 119 -28.10 -21.59 43.38
C LYS A 119 -28.81 -20.62 42.45
N GLN A 120 -28.05 -19.93 41.61
CA GLN A 120 -28.61 -19.14 40.50
C GLN A 120 -29.12 -20.06 39.40
N LEU A 121 -30.36 -19.86 38.97
CA LEU A 121 -30.97 -20.57 37.86
C LEU A 121 -30.40 -20.11 36.51
N GLN A 122 -30.25 -21.01 35.54
CA GLN A 122 -29.77 -20.68 34.19
C GLN A 122 -30.96 -20.60 33.21
N TRP A 123 -30.92 -19.67 32.26
CA TRP A 123 -32.05 -19.33 31.38
C TRP A 123 -32.59 -20.52 30.57
N GLU A 124 -31.70 -21.41 30.13
CA GLU A 124 -31.99 -22.59 29.31
C GLU A 124 -32.68 -23.74 30.08
N GLN A 125 -32.71 -23.69 31.43
CA GLN A 125 -33.27 -24.76 32.25
C GLN A 125 -34.80 -24.66 32.36
N THR A 126 -35.48 -25.81 32.44
CA THR A 126 -36.92 -25.85 32.77
C THR A 126 -37.18 -25.79 34.27
N LEU A 127 -38.37 -25.32 34.68
CA LEU A 127 -38.77 -25.32 36.10
C LEU A 127 -38.74 -26.72 36.74
N ALA A 128 -39.01 -27.76 35.95
CA ALA A 128 -38.87 -29.16 36.36
C ALA A 128 -37.40 -29.54 36.66
N GLU A 129 -36.45 -29.18 35.80
CA GLU A 129 -35.01 -29.41 36.03
C GLU A 129 -34.47 -28.64 37.23
N CYS A 130 -34.95 -27.41 37.44
CA CYS A 130 -34.63 -26.61 38.63
C CYS A 130 -35.23 -27.20 39.92
N GLY A 131 -36.10 -28.22 39.83
CA GLY A 131 -36.74 -28.86 40.97
C GLY A 131 -37.74 -27.94 41.70
N ILE A 132 -38.36 -27.01 40.97
CA ILE A 132 -39.30 -26.03 41.51
C ILE A 132 -40.68 -26.70 41.63
N GLN A 133 -41.28 -26.57 42.80
CA GLN A 133 -42.53 -27.22 43.19
C GLN A 133 -43.54 -26.17 43.68
N LYS A 134 -44.77 -26.60 43.96
CA LYS A 134 -45.82 -25.72 44.45
C LYS A 134 -45.42 -25.09 45.79
N ASP A 135 -45.79 -23.82 45.98
CA ASP A 135 -45.59 -23.01 47.18
C ASP A 135 -44.12 -22.75 47.56
N VAL A 136 -43.19 -22.99 46.61
CA VAL A 136 -41.76 -22.62 46.71
C VAL A 136 -41.57 -21.10 46.67
N ILE A 137 -40.55 -20.59 47.37
CA ILE A 137 -40.06 -19.22 47.23
C ILE A 137 -38.77 -19.22 46.37
N LEU A 138 -38.77 -18.44 45.30
CA LEU A 138 -37.59 -17.98 44.58
C LEU A 138 -37.19 -16.60 45.09
N GLU A 139 -35.89 -16.32 45.17
CA GLU A 139 -35.39 -14.98 45.50
C GLU A 139 -35.00 -14.26 44.21
N LEU A 140 -35.63 -13.11 43.93
CA LEU A 140 -35.18 -12.20 42.89
C LEU A 140 -34.22 -11.19 43.52
N VAL A 141 -32.97 -11.26 43.08
CA VAL A 141 -31.91 -10.31 43.42
C VAL A 141 -31.60 -9.46 42.20
N GLY A 142 -31.64 -8.15 42.33
CA GLY A 142 -31.17 -7.23 41.30
C GLY A 142 -29.66 -7.38 41.10
N ARG A 143 -29.19 -7.49 39.85
CA ARG A 143 -27.77 -7.60 39.50
C ARG A 143 -27.08 -6.25 39.67
N MET A 144 -26.77 -5.88 40.91
CA MET A 144 -25.66 -4.96 41.20
C MET A 144 -24.35 -5.60 40.74
N ARG A 145 -24.04 -5.46 39.45
CA ARG A 145 -22.67 -5.58 38.94
C ARG A 145 -21.96 -4.28 39.32
N SER A 146 -20.98 -4.37 40.22
CA SER A 146 -20.03 -3.27 40.38
C SER A 146 -19.30 -3.09 39.05
N THR A 147 -19.57 -1.98 38.38
CA THR A 147 -18.88 -1.54 37.17
C THR A 147 -18.18 -0.23 37.51
N GLU A 148 -16.93 -0.09 37.07
CA GLU A 148 -16.17 1.16 37.20
C GLU A 148 -16.81 2.29 36.37
N HIS A 149 -17.75 1.97 35.46
CA HIS A 149 -18.33 2.89 34.48
C HIS A 149 -19.89 2.79 34.48
N PRO A 150 -20.57 3.17 35.58
CA PRO A 150 -22.02 3.02 35.72
C PRO A 150 -22.83 3.82 34.68
N GLN A 151 -22.36 5.03 34.32
CA GLN A 151 -23.00 5.86 33.28
C GLN A 151 -23.01 5.17 31.91
N ALA A 152 -21.89 4.55 31.51
CA ALA A 152 -21.81 3.83 30.25
C ALA A 152 -22.67 2.55 30.25
N TRP A 153 -22.79 1.89 31.40
CA TRP A 153 -23.71 0.76 31.58
C TRP A 153 -25.17 1.19 31.46
N GLN A 154 -25.56 2.32 32.07
CA GLN A 154 -26.92 2.85 31.99
C GLN A 154 -27.30 3.23 30.55
N VAL A 155 -26.45 3.96 29.83
CA VAL A 155 -26.72 4.34 28.43
C VAL A 155 -26.88 3.11 27.51
N VAL A 156 -26.18 2.01 27.80
CA VAL A 156 -26.35 0.73 27.08
C VAL A 156 -27.63 0.01 27.52
N ASN A 157 -28.00 0.05 28.81
CA ASN A 157 -29.25 -0.49 29.34
C ASN A 157 -30.47 0.20 28.70
N ASP A 158 -30.53 1.52 28.73
CA ASP A 158 -31.64 2.31 28.17
C ASP A 158 -31.84 1.97 26.68
N MET A 159 -30.74 1.82 25.93
CA MET A 159 -30.74 1.42 24.52
C MET A 159 -31.18 -0.03 24.29
N VAL A 160 -30.76 -0.97 25.14
CA VAL A 160 -31.20 -2.37 25.11
C VAL A 160 -32.70 -2.49 25.41
N THR A 161 -33.20 -1.71 26.37
CA THR A 161 -34.62 -1.68 26.75
C THR A 161 -35.48 -1.14 25.61
N ILE A 162 -35.12 0.02 25.03
CA ILE A 162 -35.82 0.58 23.86
C ILE A 162 -35.79 -0.39 22.66
N ALA A 163 -34.66 -1.06 22.41
CA ALA A 163 -34.57 -2.06 21.36
C ALA A 163 -35.46 -3.30 21.62
N TYR A 164 -35.68 -3.66 22.88
CA TYR A 164 -36.57 -4.75 23.28
C TYR A 164 -38.05 -4.37 23.20
N ASP A 165 -38.43 -3.18 23.65
CA ASP A 165 -39.80 -2.66 23.54
C ASP A 165 -40.25 -2.55 22.07
N LEU A 166 -39.34 -2.13 21.18
CA LEU A 166 -39.54 -2.19 19.73
C LEU A 166 -39.66 -3.62 19.21
N CYS A 167 -38.92 -4.60 19.76
CA CYS A 167 -39.07 -6.01 19.39
C CYS A 167 -40.41 -6.60 19.85
N LEU A 168 -41.07 -6.03 20.85
CA LEU A 168 -42.45 -6.37 21.26
C LEU A 168 -43.52 -5.64 20.44
N GLY A 169 -43.13 -4.62 19.67
CA GLY A 169 -44.05 -3.78 18.89
C GLY A 169 -44.65 -2.59 19.67
N GLU A 170 -44.05 -2.19 20.80
CA GLU A 170 -44.44 -0.94 21.48
C GLU A 170 -44.04 0.29 20.66
N ASN A 171 -44.87 1.34 20.69
CA ASN A 171 -44.72 2.52 19.82
C ASN A 171 -43.82 3.58 20.46
N VAL A 172 -42.52 3.55 20.13
CA VAL A 172 -41.52 4.53 20.58
C VAL A 172 -41.45 5.71 19.61
N GLN A 173 -41.41 6.94 20.14
CA GLN A 173 -41.21 8.16 19.34
C GLN A 173 -39.77 8.28 18.83
N ASP A 174 -39.60 8.47 17.52
CA ASP A 174 -38.32 8.56 16.81
C ASP A 174 -37.24 7.58 17.33
N PRO A 175 -37.45 6.26 17.16
CA PRO A 175 -36.59 5.24 17.76
C PRO A 175 -35.18 5.27 17.17
N VAL A 176 -35.08 5.58 15.87
CA VAL A 176 -33.79 5.63 15.14
C VAL A 176 -32.89 6.71 15.73
N LYS A 177 -33.41 7.93 15.91
CA LYS A 177 -32.65 9.04 16.52
C LYS A 177 -32.33 8.75 17.99
N THR A 178 -33.28 8.19 18.74
CA THR A 178 -33.10 7.91 20.17
C THR A 178 -32.00 6.87 20.40
N VAL A 179 -32.04 5.71 19.72
CA VAL A 179 -31.00 4.68 19.81
C VAL A 179 -29.66 5.19 19.26
N LYS A 180 -29.65 5.93 18.15
CA LYS A 180 -28.45 6.55 17.57
C LYS A 180 -27.78 7.54 18.54
N ASN A 181 -28.56 8.35 19.24
CA ASN A 181 -28.05 9.28 20.24
C ASN A 181 -27.45 8.53 21.44
N LEU A 182 -28.10 7.48 21.97
CA LEU A 182 -27.56 6.67 23.05
C LEU A 182 -26.25 5.98 22.66
N LEU A 183 -26.17 5.39 21.45
CA LEU A 183 -24.92 4.81 20.93
C LEU A 183 -23.79 5.85 20.80
N THR A 184 -24.12 7.07 20.36
CA THR A 184 -23.15 8.18 20.26
C THR A 184 -22.66 8.62 21.64
N THR A 185 -23.56 8.76 22.62
CA THR A 185 -23.22 9.07 24.01
C THR A 185 -22.34 7.98 24.63
N TYR A 186 -22.65 6.70 24.40
CA TYR A 186 -21.82 5.59 24.86
C TYR A 186 -20.41 5.62 24.28
N ILE A 187 -20.27 5.87 22.97
CA ILE A 187 -18.96 6.00 22.30
C ILE A 187 -18.17 7.19 22.88
N ASN A 188 -18.81 8.34 23.09
CA ASN A 188 -18.19 9.51 23.71
C ASN A 188 -17.77 9.24 25.18
N LEU A 189 -18.51 8.43 25.93
CA LEU A 189 -18.15 8.02 27.30
C LEU A 189 -16.95 7.05 27.34
N ALA A 190 -16.77 6.23 26.30
CA ALA A 190 -15.60 5.35 26.14
C ALA A 190 -14.35 6.11 25.64
N LEU A 191 -14.55 7.22 24.93
CA LEU A 191 -13.50 8.08 24.36
C LEU A 191 -13.13 9.31 25.23
N ALA A 192 -13.78 9.50 26.38
CA ALA A 192 -13.60 10.69 27.20
C ALA A 192 -12.12 10.87 27.63
N PRO A 193 -11.51 12.05 27.42
CA PRO A 193 -10.07 12.25 27.58
C PRO A 193 -9.64 12.16 29.05
N LYS A 194 -9.13 10.99 29.44
CA LYS A 194 -8.45 10.74 30.71
C LYS A 194 -6.94 10.66 30.47
N PRO A 195 -6.10 11.27 31.32
CA PRO A 195 -4.68 11.53 31.00
C PRO A 195 -3.78 10.30 30.90
N LYS A 196 -4.29 9.11 31.28
CA LYS A 196 -3.82 7.80 30.83
C LYS A 196 -5.05 6.92 30.65
N LEU A 197 -5.22 6.32 29.47
CA LEU A 197 -6.25 5.30 29.22
C LEU A 197 -5.54 4.01 28.78
N ASP A 198 -5.17 3.20 29.77
CA ASP A 198 -4.53 1.90 29.51
C ASP A 198 -5.51 0.98 28.76
N SER A 199 -4.98 0.09 27.91
CA SER A 199 -5.79 -0.82 27.06
C SER A 199 -6.85 -1.63 27.84
N ASP A 200 -6.55 -1.96 29.10
CA ASP A 200 -7.47 -2.63 30.02
C ASP A 200 -8.75 -1.81 30.30
N SER A 201 -8.64 -0.48 30.42
CA SER A 201 -9.80 0.39 30.67
C SER A 201 -10.77 0.42 29.50
N ALA A 202 -10.29 0.60 28.27
CA ALA A 202 -11.15 0.55 27.08
C ALA A 202 -11.78 -0.85 26.89
N THR A 203 -11.04 -1.91 27.24
CA THR A 203 -11.55 -3.28 27.23
C THR A 203 -12.75 -3.44 28.17
N LYS A 204 -12.76 -2.82 29.36
CA LYS A 204 -13.93 -2.80 30.27
C LYS A 204 -15.16 -2.14 29.65
N TYR A 205 -15.01 -1.05 28.88
CA TYR A 205 -16.15 -0.45 28.15
C TYR A 205 -16.73 -1.41 27.11
N PHE A 206 -15.93 -1.94 26.19
CA PHE A 206 -16.43 -2.89 25.17
C PHE A 206 -16.98 -4.19 25.79
N GLN A 207 -16.45 -4.62 26.95
CA GLN A 207 -17.06 -5.67 27.75
C GLN A 207 -18.46 -5.29 28.26
N ILE A 208 -18.77 -4.04 28.64
CA ILE A 208 -20.13 -3.62 29.03
C ILE A 208 -21.11 -3.80 27.88
N PHE A 209 -20.77 -3.32 26.68
CA PHE A 209 -21.62 -3.45 25.48
C PHE A 209 -21.97 -4.92 25.17
N THR A 210 -20.96 -5.80 25.27
CA THR A 210 -21.10 -7.24 25.09
C THR A 210 -21.92 -7.88 26.22
N ASN A 211 -21.64 -7.54 27.49
CA ASN A 211 -22.28 -8.11 28.69
C ASN A 211 -23.74 -7.71 28.91
N CYS A 212 -24.22 -6.65 28.25
CA CYS A 212 -25.61 -6.20 28.28
C CYS A 212 -26.44 -6.78 27.12
N SER A 213 -25.87 -7.68 26.30
CA SER A 213 -26.53 -8.30 25.14
C SER A 213 -26.93 -7.31 24.02
N ALA A 214 -26.31 -6.13 23.97
CA ALA A 214 -26.62 -5.08 22.98
C ALA A 214 -26.50 -5.59 21.53
N ILE A 215 -25.45 -6.36 21.24
CA ILE A 215 -25.21 -7.02 19.94
C ILE A 215 -26.41 -7.91 19.57
N SER A 216 -26.85 -8.76 20.50
CA SER A 216 -27.92 -9.73 20.30
C SER A 216 -29.30 -9.08 20.12
N ILE A 217 -29.64 -8.07 20.93
CA ILE A 217 -30.95 -7.41 20.82
C ILE A 217 -31.05 -6.56 19.55
N LEU A 218 -29.97 -5.89 19.12
CA LEU A 218 -29.95 -5.16 17.85
C LEU A 218 -30.10 -6.10 16.65
N VAL A 219 -29.45 -7.27 16.65
CA VAL A 219 -29.66 -8.27 15.58
C VAL A 219 -31.08 -8.87 15.64
N THR A 220 -31.65 -9.07 16.82
CA THR A 220 -33.06 -9.50 16.97
C THR A 220 -34.02 -8.43 16.41
N LEU A 221 -33.75 -7.15 16.65
CA LEU A 221 -34.48 -6.02 16.09
C LEU A 221 -34.36 -5.95 14.55
N TYR A 222 -33.22 -6.37 13.97
CA TYR A 222 -33.03 -6.46 12.52
C TYR A 222 -33.88 -7.55 11.85
N VAL A 223 -34.10 -8.66 12.56
CA VAL A 223 -34.89 -9.83 12.10
C VAL A 223 -36.36 -9.72 12.53
N SER A 224 -36.72 -8.69 13.30
CA SER A 224 -38.07 -8.44 13.82
C SER A 224 -39.12 -8.30 12.69
N PRO A 225 -40.32 -8.90 12.83
CA PRO A 225 -41.36 -8.85 11.80
C PRO A 225 -42.09 -7.50 11.71
N PHE A 226 -41.87 -6.59 12.67
CA PHE A 226 -42.56 -5.30 12.71
C PHE A 226 -41.97 -4.29 11.72
N THR A 227 -42.84 -3.56 11.02
CA THR A 227 -42.47 -2.59 9.99
C THR A 227 -41.64 -1.43 10.56
N GLY A 228 -40.44 -1.23 10.02
CA GLY A 228 -39.52 -0.16 10.43
C GLY A 228 -38.35 -0.65 11.29
N ASN A 229 -38.54 -1.69 12.10
CA ASN A 229 -37.51 -2.23 13.01
C ASN A 229 -36.22 -2.63 12.29
N LYS A 230 -36.33 -3.30 11.13
CA LYS A 230 -35.18 -3.67 10.29
C LYS A 230 -34.34 -2.44 9.88
N SER A 231 -34.99 -1.35 9.48
CA SER A 231 -34.32 -0.10 9.07
C SER A 231 -33.71 0.65 10.26
N CYS A 232 -34.39 0.64 11.41
CA CYS A 232 -33.87 1.18 12.66
C CYS A 232 -32.57 0.48 13.06
N SER A 233 -32.57 -0.85 13.12
CA SER A 233 -31.39 -1.62 13.50
C SER A 233 -30.25 -1.48 12.49
N ASP A 234 -30.54 -1.52 11.17
CA ASP A 234 -29.56 -1.27 10.11
C ASP A 234 -28.82 0.06 10.32
N THR A 235 -29.58 1.14 10.52
CA THR A 235 -29.05 2.49 10.75
C THR A 235 -28.21 2.56 12.01
N CYS A 236 -28.65 1.93 13.11
CA CYS A 236 -27.97 1.96 14.40
C CYS A 236 -26.68 1.14 14.42
N ILE A 237 -26.67 -0.07 13.84
CA ILE A 237 -25.48 -0.91 13.73
C ILE A 237 -24.44 -0.26 12.79
N ARG A 238 -24.87 0.28 11.64
CA ARG A 238 -23.97 1.04 10.74
C ARG A 238 -23.38 2.26 11.44
N HIS A 239 -24.19 3.04 12.14
CA HIS A 239 -23.70 4.22 12.87
C HIS A 239 -22.68 3.86 13.94
N PHE A 240 -22.93 2.83 14.74
CA PHE A 240 -22.00 2.36 15.77
C PHE A 240 -20.64 1.95 15.17
N LEU A 241 -20.64 1.06 14.17
CA LEU A 241 -19.40 0.58 13.53
C LEU A 241 -18.68 1.70 12.76
N ASN A 242 -19.40 2.63 12.15
CA ASN A 242 -18.81 3.80 11.49
C ASN A 242 -18.13 4.73 12.49
N CYS A 243 -18.77 5.06 13.62
CA CYS A 243 -18.15 5.85 14.68
C CYS A 243 -16.95 5.13 15.31
N CYS A 244 -16.98 3.80 15.44
CA CYS A 244 -15.78 3.02 15.79
C CYS A 244 -14.66 3.21 14.76
N LYS A 245 -14.97 3.19 13.46
CA LYS A 245 -14.01 3.39 12.37
C LYS A 245 -13.44 4.82 12.27
N THR A 246 -14.24 5.85 12.56
CA THR A 246 -13.83 7.26 12.42
C THR A 246 -13.24 7.89 13.67
N THR A 247 -13.43 7.29 14.85
CA THR A 247 -13.22 7.99 16.14
C THR A 247 -12.42 7.18 17.17
N LEU A 248 -12.12 5.91 16.93
CA LEU A 248 -11.17 5.13 17.75
C LEU A 248 -9.75 5.23 17.19
N SER A 249 -8.76 5.43 18.06
CA SER A 249 -7.35 5.15 17.74
C SER A 249 -7.11 3.65 17.58
N GLU A 250 -6.05 3.29 16.85
CA GLU A 250 -5.61 1.93 16.52
C GLU A 250 -5.56 1.01 17.75
N THR A 251 -5.17 1.56 18.91
CA THR A 251 -5.15 0.91 20.23
C THR A 251 -6.46 0.26 20.66
N PHE A 252 -7.60 0.63 20.06
CA PHE A 252 -8.93 0.11 20.38
C PHE A 252 -9.57 -0.66 19.21
N HIS A 253 -8.89 -0.78 18.07
CA HIS A 253 -9.41 -1.49 16.90
C HIS A 253 -9.53 -2.99 17.18
N THR A 254 -8.65 -3.57 18.01
CA THR A 254 -8.77 -4.96 18.52
C THR A 254 -10.10 -5.22 19.23
N GLN A 255 -10.60 -4.26 20.02
CA GLN A 255 -11.87 -4.39 20.75
C GLN A 255 -13.07 -4.13 19.82
N ALA A 256 -12.95 -3.22 18.85
CA ALA A 256 -13.95 -3.02 17.80
C ALA A 256 -14.09 -4.27 16.90
N ALA A 257 -12.98 -4.93 16.55
CA ALA A 257 -12.96 -6.18 15.81
C ALA A 257 -13.74 -7.29 16.55
N ARG A 258 -13.59 -7.42 17.87
CA ARG A 258 -14.37 -8.39 18.68
C ARG A 258 -15.88 -8.15 18.55
N VAL A 259 -16.34 -6.91 18.62
CA VAL A 259 -17.77 -6.58 18.49
C VAL A 259 -18.27 -6.77 17.05
N ALA A 260 -17.48 -6.36 16.05
CA ALA A 260 -17.80 -6.59 14.64
C ALA A 260 -17.89 -8.09 14.29
N LEU A 261 -17.01 -8.92 14.87
CA LEU A 261 -17.02 -10.38 14.75
C LEU A 261 -18.30 -11.02 15.30
N GLU A 262 -18.77 -10.60 16.47
CA GLU A 262 -20.02 -11.13 17.04
C GLU A 262 -21.26 -10.65 16.27
N PHE A 263 -21.29 -9.40 15.78
CA PHE A 263 -22.31 -8.97 14.81
C PHE A 263 -22.29 -9.86 13.56
N CYS A 264 -21.11 -10.14 12.99
CA CYS A 264 -20.99 -11.03 11.84
C CYS A 264 -21.49 -12.45 12.14
N LYS A 265 -21.07 -13.07 13.26
CA LYS A 265 -21.49 -14.43 13.66
C LYS A 265 -23.00 -14.58 13.80
N LEU A 266 -23.70 -13.54 14.25
CA LEU A 266 -25.16 -13.53 14.36
C LEU A 266 -25.83 -13.25 12.99
N LEU A 267 -25.41 -12.19 12.29
CA LEU A 267 -26.00 -11.79 10.99
C LEU A 267 -25.76 -12.82 9.87
N ARG A 268 -24.69 -13.62 9.95
CA ARG A 268 -24.44 -14.76 9.05
C ARG A 268 -25.58 -15.78 9.02
N ARG A 269 -26.39 -15.86 10.09
CA ARG A 269 -27.60 -16.70 10.16
C ARG A 269 -28.79 -16.12 9.38
N VAL A 270 -28.77 -14.83 9.07
CA VAL A 270 -29.76 -14.12 8.24
C VAL A 270 -29.41 -14.30 6.76
N GLY A 271 -28.13 -14.18 6.41
CA GLY A 271 -27.61 -14.58 5.11
C GLY A 271 -26.26 -13.95 4.76
N ILE A 272 -25.39 -14.71 4.07
CA ILE A 272 -24.04 -14.27 3.65
C ILE A 272 -24.04 -13.13 2.61
N HIS A 273 -25.20 -12.85 1.99
CA HIS A 273 -25.40 -11.76 1.04
C HIS A 273 -26.25 -10.61 1.60
N ASP A 274 -26.56 -10.61 2.91
CA ASP A 274 -27.35 -9.52 3.50
C ASP A 274 -26.52 -8.21 3.55
N PRO A 275 -27.09 -7.04 3.14
CA PRO A 275 -26.36 -5.78 3.07
C PRO A 275 -25.83 -5.24 4.42
N LEU A 276 -26.35 -5.72 5.56
CA LEU A 276 -25.80 -5.40 6.87
C LEU A 276 -24.67 -6.37 7.26
N TYR A 277 -24.82 -7.67 6.94
CA TYR A 277 -23.74 -8.65 7.12
C TYR A 277 -22.47 -8.25 6.36
N LEU A 278 -22.60 -7.92 5.08
CA LEU A 278 -21.47 -7.50 4.23
C LEU A 278 -20.77 -6.23 4.76
N TYR A 279 -21.56 -5.28 5.28
CA TYR A 279 -21.01 -4.07 5.92
C TYR A 279 -20.25 -4.39 7.21
N CYS A 280 -20.82 -5.25 8.08
CA CYS A 280 -20.14 -5.69 9.30
C CYS A 280 -18.84 -6.46 8.98
N ARG A 281 -18.83 -7.27 7.90
CA ARG A 281 -17.63 -7.99 7.42
C ARG A 281 -16.53 -7.04 6.95
N ASN A 282 -16.86 -5.99 6.19
CA ASN A 282 -15.88 -4.99 5.76
C ASN A 282 -15.35 -4.14 6.93
N CYS A 283 -16.21 -3.77 7.89
CA CYS A 283 -15.77 -3.13 9.13
C CYS A 283 -14.83 -4.04 9.94
N LEU A 284 -15.14 -5.34 10.05
CA LEU A 284 -14.26 -6.32 10.69
C LEU A 284 -12.91 -6.41 9.97
N GLY A 285 -12.90 -6.51 8.64
CA GLY A 285 -11.67 -6.50 7.84
C GLY A 285 -10.79 -5.28 8.13
N PHE A 286 -11.38 -4.08 8.09
CA PHE A 286 -10.67 -2.83 8.42
C PHE A 286 -10.05 -2.85 9.84
N PHE A 287 -10.80 -3.30 10.85
CA PHE A 287 -10.25 -3.38 12.22
C PHE A 287 -9.17 -4.47 12.36
N LEU A 288 -9.23 -5.56 11.59
CA LEU A 288 -8.20 -6.62 11.57
C LEU A 288 -6.92 -6.21 10.81
N GLU A 289 -7.02 -5.29 9.85
CA GLU A 289 -5.87 -4.76 9.11
C GLU A 289 -5.10 -3.70 9.93
N ALA A 290 -5.83 -2.86 10.68
CA ALA A 290 -5.28 -1.78 11.50
C ALA A 290 -4.88 -2.20 12.94
N SER A 291 -5.05 -3.47 13.32
CA SER A 291 -4.62 -3.97 14.64
C SER A 291 -3.57 -5.09 14.51
N ASP A 292 -2.42 -4.89 15.18
CA ASP A 292 -1.33 -5.85 15.23
C ASP A 292 -1.66 -6.98 16.24
N ILE A 293 -2.66 -7.80 15.89
CA ILE A 293 -3.20 -8.84 16.77
C ILE A 293 -2.15 -9.95 16.98
N THR A 294 -1.44 -9.83 18.09
CA THR A 294 -0.66 -10.92 18.68
C THR A 294 -1.60 -12.02 19.16
N LEU A 295 -1.71 -13.09 18.38
CA LEU A 295 -2.63 -14.19 18.63
C LEU A 295 -2.16 -15.02 19.82
N ALA A 296 -3.00 -15.11 20.86
CA ALA A 296 -2.75 -15.96 22.00
C ALA A 296 -2.67 -17.45 21.56
N SER A 297 -1.57 -18.11 21.92
CA SER A 297 -1.48 -19.57 21.83
C SER A 297 -2.50 -20.22 22.76
N SER A 298 -3.14 -21.31 22.34
CA SER A 298 -4.31 -21.93 22.97
C SER A 298 -4.01 -22.70 24.28
N GLU A 299 -3.10 -22.19 25.10
CA GLU A 299 -2.66 -22.80 26.36
C GLU A 299 -3.07 -21.91 27.57
N ASP A 300 -3.21 -20.60 27.39
CA ASP A 300 -3.84 -19.70 28.38
C ASP A 300 -5.38 -19.73 28.31
N GLN A 301 -5.99 -20.76 28.90
CA GLN A 301 -7.46 -20.94 28.92
C GLN A 301 -8.26 -19.90 29.75
N ASN A 302 -7.59 -18.86 30.28
CA ASN A 302 -8.21 -17.83 31.12
C ASN A 302 -8.71 -16.59 30.34
N ASP A 303 -8.11 -16.20 29.20
CA ASP A 303 -8.62 -15.07 28.42
C ASP A 303 -9.70 -15.50 27.40
N LYS A 304 -10.94 -15.51 27.86
CA LYS A 304 -12.14 -15.77 27.05
C LYS A 304 -12.49 -14.63 26.07
N GLY A 305 -11.61 -13.64 25.86
CA GLY A 305 -11.86 -12.47 25.02
C GLY A 305 -11.07 -12.40 23.71
N SER A 306 -10.08 -13.27 23.47
CA SER A 306 -9.23 -13.19 22.28
C SER A 306 -9.94 -13.67 20.99
N VAL A 307 -9.62 -13.05 19.85
CA VAL A 307 -10.10 -13.51 18.53
C VAL A 307 -9.25 -14.69 18.08
N LEU A 308 -9.86 -15.86 17.88
CA LEU A 308 -9.13 -17.05 17.45
C LEU A 308 -8.98 -17.08 15.92
N VAL A 309 -7.88 -17.65 15.43
CA VAL A 309 -7.69 -17.93 13.99
C VAL A 309 -8.88 -18.72 13.41
N GLN A 310 -9.43 -19.64 14.20
CA GLN A 310 -10.59 -20.48 13.86
C GLN A 310 -11.88 -19.66 13.62
N ASP A 311 -12.05 -18.52 14.30
CA ASP A 311 -13.19 -17.62 14.06
C ASP A 311 -13.09 -16.89 12.71
N LEU A 312 -11.87 -16.70 12.19
CA LEU A 312 -11.63 -15.94 10.96
C LEU A 312 -11.71 -16.81 9.70
N PHE A 313 -11.35 -18.09 9.79
CA PHE A 313 -11.37 -19.02 8.65
C PHE A 313 -12.70 -19.10 7.88
N PRO A 314 -13.89 -19.07 8.50
CA PRO A 314 -15.16 -19.06 7.79
C PRO A 314 -15.33 -17.87 6.83
N PHE A 315 -14.82 -16.69 7.19
CA PHE A 315 -14.83 -15.50 6.33
C PHE A 315 -13.83 -15.61 5.20
N VAL A 316 -12.64 -16.17 5.47
CA VAL A 316 -11.63 -16.48 4.44
C VAL A 316 -12.20 -17.45 3.39
N ARG A 317 -13.07 -18.40 3.77
CA ARG A 317 -13.77 -19.27 2.81
C ARG A 317 -14.76 -18.49 1.94
N GLU A 318 -15.68 -17.75 2.54
CA GLU A 318 -16.69 -16.97 1.79
C GLU A 318 -16.07 -15.96 0.82
N LEU A 319 -14.99 -15.29 1.26
CA LEU A 319 -14.25 -14.35 0.43
C LEU A 319 -13.51 -15.06 -0.71
N ALA A 320 -12.91 -16.22 -0.44
CA ALA A 320 -12.27 -17.04 -1.45
C ALA A 320 -13.26 -17.59 -2.48
N ASP A 321 -14.39 -18.12 -2.04
CA ASP A 321 -15.45 -18.64 -2.91
C ASP A 321 -16.01 -17.50 -3.80
N SER A 322 -16.18 -16.29 -3.24
CA SER A 322 -16.53 -15.09 -4.01
C SER A 322 -15.45 -14.73 -5.04
N LEU A 323 -14.16 -14.74 -4.67
CA LEU A 323 -13.07 -14.44 -5.59
C LEU A 323 -12.92 -15.49 -6.71
N LEU A 324 -13.18 -16.77 -6.42
CA LEU A 324 -13.21 -17.84 -7.42
C LEU A 324 -14.35 -17.60 -8.44
N MET A 325 -15.52 -17.16 -7.97
CA MET A 325 -16.64 -16.77 -8.84
C MET A 325 -16.34 -15.48 -9.62
N ASP A 326 -15.72 -14.47 -9.00
CA ASP A 326 -15.33 -13.22 -9.66
C ASP A 326 -14.31 -13.48 -10.81
N LEU A 327 -13.38 -14.43 -10.61
CA LEU A 327 -12.42 -14.88 -11.63
C LEU A 327 -13.07 -15.67 -12.78
N ASP A 328 -14.09 -16.48 -12.50
CA ASP A 328 -14.86 -17.18 -13.55
C ASP A 328 -15.77 -16.20 -14.33
N MET A 329 -16.36 -15.21 -13.65
CA MET A 329 -17.16 -14.16 -14.29
C MET A 329 -16.32 -13.19 -15.14
N SER A 330 -15.09 -12.87 -14.73
CA SER A 330 -14.16 -12.05 -15.55
C SER A 330 -13.66 -12.80 -16.80
N ILE A 331 -13.67 -14.13 -16.73
CA ILE A 331 -13.39 -15.04 -17.83
C ILE A 331 -14.53 -15.00 -18.88
N ASP A 332 -15.78 -15.18 -18.47
CA ASP A 332 -16.90 -15.42 -19.41
C ASP A 332 -17.72 -14.18 -19.78
N THR A 333 -17.80 -13.13 -18.94
CA THR A 333 -18.58 -11.90 -19.22
C THR A 333 -17.78 -10.60 -19.01
N PRO A 334 -16.89 -10.21 -19.95
CA PRO A 334 -15.96 -9.08 -19.81
C PRO A 334 -16.60 -7.70 -20.09
N SER A 335 -17.78 -7.43 -19.52
CA SER A 335 -18.53 -6.18 -19.77
C SER A 335 -19.29 -5.62 -18.57
N PHE A 336 -19.30 -6.33 -17.43
CA PHE A 336 -19.91 -5.83 -16.20
C PHE A 336 -18.84 -5.40 -15.19
N ALA A 337 -18.86 -4.11 -14.85
CA ALA A 337 -18.12 -3.56 -13.72
C ALA A 337 -18.78 -3.96 -12.39
N CYS A 338 -18.62 -5.24 -12.04
CA CYS A 338 -19.05 -5.82 -10.76
C CYS A 338 -18.21 -5.22 -9.60
N PRO A 339 -18.73 -5.06 -8.36
CA PRO A 339 -18.00 -4.50 -7.21
C PRO A 339 -16.95 -5.47 -6.62
N VAL A 340 -15.96 -5.81 -7.43
CA VAL A 340 -15.00 -6.90 -7.22
C VAL A 340 -13.76 -6.46 -6.41
N THR A 341 -13.42 -5.17 -6.44
CA THR A 341 -12.23 -4.64 -5.74
C THR A 341 -12.33 -4.74 -4.22
N SER A 342 -13.53 -4.65 -3.64
CA SER A 342 -13.74 -4.82 -2.20
C SER A 342 -13.52 -6.26 -1.73
N ASN A 343 -13.87 -7.27 -2.54
CA ASN A 343 -13.66 -8.68 -2.18
C ASN A 343 -12.17 -9.02 -2.01
N VAL A 344 -11.29 -8.42 -2.81
CA VAL A 344 -9.83 -8.62 -2.67
C VAL A 344 -9.29 -7.91 -1.43
N GLY A 345 -9.75 -6.68 -1.15
CA GLY A 345 -9.36 -5.93 0.05
C GLY A 345 -9.79 -6.65 1.33
N ASP A 346 -11.06 -7.05 1.41
CA ASP A 346 -11.56 -7.90 2.50
C ASP A 346 -10.69 -9.18 2.63
N PHE A 347 -10.44 -9.91 1.54
CA PHE A 347 -9.65 -11.15 1.57
C PHE A 347 -8.21 -10.93 2.07
N ALA A 348 -7.53 -9.88 1.60
CA ALA A 348 -6.19 -9.50 2.02
C ALA A 348 -6.14 -9.17 3.53
N ALA A 349 -7.12 -8.39 4.02
CA ALA A 349 -7.24 -8.01 5.42
C ALA A 349 -7.44 -9.22 6.34
N PHE A 350 -8.38 -10.12 6.02
CA PHE A 350 -8.60 -11.35 6.82
C PHE A 350 -7.40 -12.31 6.76
N LEU A 351 -6.57 -12.27 5.70
CA LEU A 351 -5.34 -13.05 5.61
C LEU A 351 -4.19 -12.52 6.49
N VAL A 352 -4.17 -11.25 6.90
CA VAL A 352 -3.11 -10.69 7.77
C VAL A 352 -2.98 -11.45 9.10
N PRO A 353 -4.01 -11.52 9.97
CA PRO A 353 -3.92 -12.25 11.24
C PRO A 353 -3.71 -13.75 11.02
N VAL A 354 -4.34 -14.37 10.02
CA VAL A 354 -4.17 -15.80 9.71
C VAL A 354 -2.72 -16.13 9.36
N ARG A 355 -2.06 -15.32 8.52
CA ARG A 355 -0.61 -15.47 8.21
C ARG A 355 0.25 -15.33 9.45
N ASN A 356 -0.04 -14.36 10.32
CA ASN A 356 0.74 -14.10 11.53
C ASN A 356 0.62 -15.26 12.54
N GLY A 357 -0.59 -15.80 12.74
CA GLY A 357 -0.80 -16.99 13.59
C GLY A 357 -0.06 -18.24 13.09
N ILE A 358 -0.07 -18.48 11.78
CA ILE A 358 0.66 -19.62 11.17
C ILE A 358 2.18 -19.45 11.36
N LYS A 359 2.72 -18.24 11.18
CA LYS A 359 4.14 -17.93 11.45
C LYS A 359 4.51 -18.18 12.91
N GLN A 360 3.72 -17.67 13.86
CA GLN A 360 3.96 -17.85 15.30
C GLN A 360 3.95 -19.34 15.70
N GLN A 361 3.04 -20.15 15.14
CA GLN A 361 3.01 -21.60 15.39
C GLN A 361 4.21 -22.34 14.79
N LYS A 362 4.75 -21.92 13.63
CA LYS A 362 6.02 -22.44 13.09
C LYS A 362 7.19 -22.09 14.02
N SER A 363 7.30 -20.85 14.47
CA SER A 363 8.37 -20.41 15.39
C SER A 363 8.38 -21.18 16.72
N ASN A 364 7.22 -21.41 17.33
CA ASN A 364 7.11 -22.06 18.65
C ASN A 364 7.32 -23.59 18.62
N ARG A 365 7.46 -24.24 17.45
CA ARG A 365 7.59 -25.71 17.34
C ARG A 365 8.77 -26.19 16.50
N GLY A 366 9.42 -25.31 15.73
CA GLY A 366 10.51 -25.68 14.83
C GLY A 366 10.04 -26.55 13.65
N PHE A 367 11.00 -27.05 12.85
CA PHE A 367 10.71 -27.89 11.68
C PHE A 367 10.29 -29.32 12.09
N VAL A 368 9.02 -29.49 12.46
CA VAL A 368 8.38 -30.81 12.60
C VAL A 368 7.74 -31.19 11.25
N PRO A 369 8.16 -32.30 10.60
CA PRO A 369 7.53 -32.73 9.36
C PRO A 369 6.05 -33.10 9.56
N TYR A 370 5.19 -32.63 8.64
CA TYR A 370 3.72 -32.71 8.72
C TYR A 370 3.16 -34.08 9.11
N HIS A 371 3.82 -35.16 8.72
CA HIS A 371 3.43 -36.56 8.98
C HIS A 371 3.58 -37.02 10.45
N LYS A 372 3.99 -36.16 11.40
CA LYS A 372 4.19 -36.51 12.82
C LYS A 372 3.29 -35.78 13.84
N LEU A 373 2.39 -34.87 13.44
CA LEU A 373 1.42 -34.32 14.38
C LEU A 373 0.19 -35.24 14.56
N GLY A 374 -0.29 -35.35 15.80
CA GLY A 374 -1.50 -36.11 16.11
C GLY A 374 -2.76 -35.49 15.49
N ARG A 375 -3.67 -36.35 14.98
CA ARG A 375 -4.84 -36.01 14.12
C ARG A 375 -5.88 -35.00 14.67
N ASN A 376 -5.69 -34.44 15.87
CA ASN A 376 -6.75 -33.79 16.66
C ASN A 376 -6.53 -32.29 16.94
N SER A 377 -5.77 -31.56 16.11
CA SER A 377 -5.80 -30.08 16.11
C SER A 377 -6.67 -29.57 14.97
N LEU A 378 -7.65 -28.71 15.27
CA LEU A 378 -8.49 -28.06 14.26
C LEU A 378 -7.65 -27.16 13.33
N VAL A 379 -6.65 -26.48 13.88
CA VAL A 379 -5.79 -25.53 13.14
C VAL A 379 -4.96 -26.21 12.04
N LEU A 380 -4.63 -27.50 12.18
CA LEU A 380 -3.95 -28.24 11.10
C LEU A 380 -4.83 -28.33 9.84
N LYS A 381 -6.12 -28.63 10.01
CA LYS A 381 -7.07 -28.71 8.89
C LYS A 381 -7.30 -27.35 8.21
N GLU A 382 -7.11 -26.28 8.96
CA GLU A 382 -7.22 -24.90 8.47
C GLU A 382 -5.97 -24.48 7.68
N ILE A 383 -4.77 -24.88 8.14
CA ILE A 383 -3.51 -24.73 7.40
C ILE A 383 -3.53 -25.57 6.11
N GLU A 384 -4.00 -26.82 6.18
CA GLU A 384 -4.21 -27.67 4.99
C GLU A 384 -5.22 -27.04 4.02
N TYR A 385 -6.33 -26.50 4.53
CA TYR A 385 -7.33 -25.80 3.72
C TYR A 385 -6.75 -24.57 3.00
N LEU A 386 -5.96 -23.75 3.68
CA LEU A 386 -5.36 -22.56 3.07
C LEU A 386 -4.36 -22.92 1.95
N PHE A 387 -3.66 -24.05 2.06
CA PHE A 387 -2.82 -24.56 0.96
C PHE A 387 -3.63 -25.08 -0.23
N LEU A 388 -4.73 -25.81 0.01
CA LEU A 388 -5.64 -26.25 -1.05
C LEU A 388 -6.29 -25.07 -1.78
N LEU A 389 -6.69 -24.04 -1.04
CA LEU A 389 -7.24 -22.81 -1.59
C LEU A 389 -6.20 -22.03 -2.42
N TYR A 390 -4.96 -21.95 -1.95
CA TYR A 390 -3.85 -21.36 -2.70
C TYR A 390 -3.67 -22.04 -4.06
N ASP A 391 -3.71 -23.38 -4.10
CA ASP A 391 -3.58 -24.17 -5.34
C ASP A 391 -4.75 -23.90 -6.31
N GLN A 392 -5.99 -23.85 -5.78
CA GLN A 392 -7.20 -23.55 -6.56
C GLN A 392 -7.17 -22.14 -7.17
N LEU A 393 -6.87 -21.12 -6.38
CA LEU A 393 -6.76 -19.72 -6.84
C LEU A 393 -5.63 -19.55 -7.86
N LEU A 394 -4.48 -20.19 -7.64
CA LEU A 394 -3.35 -20.15 -8.57
C LEU A 394 -3.70 -20.80 -9.92
N CYS A 395 -4.33 -21.98 -9.91
CA CYS A 395 -4.79 -22.64 -11.15
C CYS A 395 -5.87 -21.83 -11.88
N LYS A 396 -6.80 -21.19 -11.16
CA LYS A 396 -7.79 -20.30 -11.77
C LYS A 396 -7.13 -19.09 -12.44
N ILE A 397 -6.19 -18.43 -11.77
CA ILE A 397 -5.45 -17.29 -12.37
C ILE A 397 -4.61 -17.72 -13.57
N GLU A 398 -3.98 -18.90 -13.55
CA GLU A 398 -3.31 -19.41 -14.75
C GLU A 398 -4.30 -19.56 -15.94
N ILE A 399 -5.52 -20.03 -15.70
CA ILE A 399 -6.57 -20.10 -16.73
C ILE A 399 -7.03 -18.70 -17.18
N CYS A 400 -7.18 -17.73 -16.26
CA CYS A 400 -7.50 -16.33 -16.61
C CYS A 400 -6.45 -15.72 -17.54
N LEU A 401 -5.16 -15.88 -17.20
CA LEU A 401 -4.03 -15.38 -17.98
C LEU A 401 -3.95 -16.07 -19.36
N GLN A 402 -4.09 -17.40 -19.42
CA GLN A 402 -4.10 -18.14 -20.69
C GLN A 402 -5.29 -17.79 -21.60
N LYS A 403 -6.48 -17.50 -21.03
CA LYS A 403 -7.63 -17.03 -21.81
C LYS A 403 -7.43 -15.60 -22.32
N MET A 404 -6.67 -14.77 -21.61
CA MET A 404 -6.33 -13.41 -22.02
C MET A 404 -5.25 -13.38 -23.11
N ASP A 405 -4.21 -14.21 -23.00
CA ASP A 405 -3.17 -14.41 -24.03
C ASP A 405 -3.79 -14.67 -25.43
N LYS A 406 -4.72 -15.63 -25.47
CA LYS A 406 -5.48 -16.01 -26.67
C LYS A 406 -6.39 -14.90 -27.21
N ARG A 407 -6.79 -13.93 -26.38
CA ARG A 407 -7.55 -12.75 -26.82
C ARG A 407 -6.64 -11.68 -27.45
N PHE A 408 -5.34 -11.64 -27.12
CA PHE A 408 -4.38 -10.71 -27.73
C PHE A 408 -3.89 -11.21 -29.10
N VAL A 409 -3.48 -12.48 -29.21
CA VAL A 409 -3.02 -13.08 -30.49
C VAL A 409 -4.10 -12.96 -31.57
N ASN A 410 -5.38 -13.05 -31.21
CA ASN A 410 -6.49 -12.89 -32.16
C ASN A 410 -6.80 -11.42 -32.53
N LYS A 411 -6.27 -10.43 -31.80
CA LYS A 411 -6.53 -9.00 -32.01
C LYS A 411 -5.47 -8.26 -32.83
N GLU A 412 -4.25 -8.80 -32.95
CA GLU A 412 -3.21 -8.21 -33.82
C GLU A 412 -3.61 -8.17 -35.31
N MET A 413 -4.64 -8.91 -35.69
CA MET A 413 -5.26 -8.92 -37.03
C MET A 413 -6.34 -7.84 -37.25
N SER A 414 -6.63 -6.98 -36.26
CA SER A 414 -7.71 -5.98 -36.31
C SER A 414 -7.28 -4.62 -35.73
N HIS A 415 -7.36 -3.57 -36.53
CA HIS A 415 -7.03 -2.18 -36.13
C HIS A 415 -8.11 -1.51 -35.24
N GLU A 416 -8.73 -2.25 -34.31
CA GLU A 416 -9.69 -1.70 -33.34
C GLU A 416 -9.04 -1.46 -31.98
N GLU A 417 -9.20 -0.24 -31.47
CA GLU A 417 -8.47 0.26 -30.31
C GLU A 417 -8.76 -0.52 -29.03
N ASN A 418 -7.70 -1.06 -28.43
CA ASN A 418 -7.40 -1.15 -26.99
C ASN A 418 -8.53 -1.24 -25.93
N TYR A 419 -9.66 -1.88 -26.22
CA TYR A 419 -10.64 -2.31 -25.21
C TYR A 419 -10.03 -3.32 -24.23
N PHE A 420 -9.48 -2.78 -23.14
CA PHE A 420 -8.78 -3.47 -22.06
C PHE A 420 -9.62 -3.35 -20.77
N HIS A 421 -10.04 -4.47 -20.19
CA HIS A 421 -11.08 -4.47 -19.16
C HIS A 421 -10.54 -4.09 -17.76
N PRO A 422 -11.24 -3.25 -16.96
CA PRO A 422 -10.78 -2.85 -15.63
C PRO A 422 -10.54 -4.02 -14.66
N ALA A 423 -11.31 -5.10 -14.78
CA ALA A 423 -11.16 -6.28 -13.92
C ALA A 423 -9.83 -7.04 -14.13
N CYS A 424 -9.00 -6.71 -15.13
CA CYS A 424 -7.67 -7.28 -15.24
C CYS A 424 -6.72 -6.83 -14.10
N SER A 425 -7.02 -5.71 -13.44
CA SER A 425 -6.33 -5.28 -12.21
C SER A 425 -6.50 -6.26 -11.04
N LEU A 426 -7.62 -7.01 -10.99
CA LEU A 426 -7.88 -8.08 -10.02
C LEU A 426 -6.73 -9.08 -9.98
N TYR A 427 -6.21 -9.45 -11.14
CA TYR A 427 -5.21 -10.51 -11.26
C TYR A 427 -3.91 -10.14 -10.55
N LEU A 428 -3.47 -8.87 -10.65
CA LEU A 428 -2.29 -8.38 -9.92
C LEU A 428 -2.51 -8.40 -8.40
N SER A 429 -3.68 -7.95 -7.93
CA SER A 429 -4.02 -7.92 -6.51
C SER A 429 -4.12 -9.32 -5.89
N VAL A 430 -4.72 -10.29 -6.59
CA VAL A 430 -4.79 -11.67 -6.09
C VAL A 430 -3.44 -12.39 -6.22
N LEU A 431 -2.64 -12.12 -7.27
CA LEU A 431 -1.26 -12.61 -7.36
C LEU A 431 -0.39 -12.12 -6.20
N LYS A 432 -0.56 -10.87 -5.76
CA LYS A 432 0.12 -10.31 -4.57
C LYS A 432 -0.23 -11.07 -3.30
N GLU A 433 -1.50 -11.40 -3.07
CA GLU A 433 -1.90 -12.19 -1.91
C GLU A 433 -1.46 -13.67 -2.03
N LEU A 434 -1.47 -14.26 -3.23
CA LEU A 434 -0.90 -15.59 -3.48
C LEU A 434 0.60 -15.63 -3.21
N HIS A 435 1.36 -14.59 -3.55
CA HIS A 435 2.78 -14.48 -3.18
C HIS A 435 2.96 -14.42 -1.66
N LYS A 436 2.18 -13.59 -0.95
CA LYS A 436 2.19 -13.53 0.52
C LYS A 436 1.79 -14.86 1.18
N ILE A 437 0.93 -15.67 0.56
CA ILE A 437 0.59 -17.03 1.02
C ILE A 437 1.72 -18.02 0.69
N SER A 438 2.35 -17.92 -0.49
CA SER A 438 3.42 -18.84 -0.91
C SER A 438 4.63 -18.80 0.05
N LYS A 439 4.94 -17.62 0.61
CA LYS A 439 5.94 -17.42 1.67
C LYS A 439 5.59 -18.12 3.02
N LEU A 440 4.47 -18.84 3.14
CA LEU A 440 4.16 -19.74 4.27
C LEU A 440 4.51 -21.21 4.03
N TYR A 441 4.60 -21.68 2.78
CA TYR A 441 4.61 -23.11 2.42
C TYR A 441 5.80 -23.49 1.54
N ASP A 442 6.48 -24.57 1.91
CA ASP A 442 7.66 -25.07 1.21
C ASP A 442 7.26 -25.55 -0.21
N GLY A 443 8.01 -25.14 -1.24
CA GLY A 443 7.71 -25.40 -2.64
C GLY A 443 6.56 -24.58 -3.27
N ALA A 444 5.79 -23.81 -2.48
CA ALA A 444 4.71 -22.98 -3.05
C ALA A 444 5.25 -21.81 -3.90
N SER A 445 6.31 -21.14 -3.45
CA SER A 445 6.93 -20.05 -4.24
C SER A 445 7.45 -20.54 -5.60
N GLU A 446 7.92 -21.79 -5.68
CA GLU A 446 8.35 -22.42 -6.93
C GLU A 446 7.15 -22.70 -7.87
N LYS A 447 6.01 -23.19 -7.34
CA LYS A 447 4.76 -23.31 -8.09
C LYS A 447 4.34 -21.96 -8.70
N LEU A 448 4.31 -20.91 -7.88
CA LEU A 448 3.94 -19.55 -8.31
C LEU A 448 4.89 -19.04 -9.39
N GLN A 449 6.21 -19.11 -9.17
CA GLN A 449 7.20 -18.69 -10.13
C GLN A 449 7.10 -19.49 -11.45
N GLY A 450 6.77 -20.78 -11.38
CA GLY A 450 6.49 -21.61 -12.56
C GLY A 450 5.30 -21.11 -13.38
N VAL A 451 4.19 -20.73 -12.74
CA VAL A 451 3.02 -20.12 -13.42
C VAL A 451 3.39 -18.78 -14.04
N LEU A 452 4.01 -17.88 -13.27
CA LEU A 452 4.41 -16.56 -13.73
C LEU A 452 5.43 -16.62 -14.89
N THR A 453 6.33 -17.61 -14.88
CA THR A 453 7.27 -17.86 -16.00
C THR A 453 6.53 -18.32 -17.26
N ARG A 454 5.52 -19.20 -17.14
CA ARG A 454 4.70 -19.64 -18.28
C ARG A 454 3.82 -18.54 -18.86
N GLN A 455 3.33 -17.63 -18.01
CA GLN A 455 2.42 -16.53 -18.40
C GLN A 455 3.13 -15.17 -18.53
N LYS A 456 4.45 -15.19 -18.76
CA LYS A 456 5.34 -14.02 -18.72
C LYS A 456 4.88 -12.84 -19.59
N ALA A 457 4.47 -13.08 -20.83
CA ALA A 457 4.11 -11.99 -21.76
C ALA A 457 2.89 -11.20 -21.24
N VAL A 458 1.82 -11.92 -20.90
CA VAL A 458 0.58 -11.37 -20.32
C VAL A 458 0.84 -10.66 -18.99
N LEU A 459 1.69 -11.25 -18.12
CA LEU A 459 2.07 -10.64 -16.85
C LEU A 459 2.77 -9.28 -17.05
N CYS A 460 3.69 -9.17 -18.00
CA CYS A 460 4.39 -7.91 -18.29
C CYS A 460 3.41 -6.84 -18.80
N GLN A 461 2.51 -7.19 -19.73
CA GLN A 461 1.48 -6.29 -20.24
C GLN A 461 0.50 -5.83 -19.14
N LEU A 462 0.13 -6.71 -18.20
CA LEU A 462 -0.67 -6.34 -17.04
C LEU A 462 0.02 -5.31 -16.16
N LEU A 463 1.32 -5.50 -15.90
CA LEU A 463 2.09 -4.61 -15.03
C LEU A 463 2.19 -3.21 -15.63
N VAL A 464 2.59 -3.10 -16.90
CA VAL A 464 2.74 -1.80 -17.59
C VAL A 464 1.43 -0.99 -17.68
N LYS A 465 0.26 -1.67 -17.64
CA LYS A 465 -1.04 -1.04 -17.89
C LYS A 465 -1.96 -0.89 -16.67
N TYR A 466 -1.78 -1.70 -15.62
CA TYR A 466 -2.69 -1.74 -14.46
C TYR A 466 -2.00 -1.61 -13.10
N ALA A 467 -0.67 -1.69 -13.02
CA ALA A 467 0.01 -1.40 -11.77
C ALA A 467 -0.11 0.09 -11.45
N LYS A 468 -0.18 0.41 -10.15
CA LYS A 468 -0.27 1.79 -9.66
C LYS A 468 0.84 2.07 -8.66
N ARG A 469 1.26 3.34 -8.55
CA ARG A 469 2.21 3.81 -7.52
C ARG A 469 1.75 3.51 -6.08
N SER A 470 0.44 3.40 -5.86
CA SER A 470 -0.18 2.99 -4.58
C SER A 470 0.09 1.53 -4.19
N ASP A 471 0.48 0.69 -5.13
CA ASP A 471 0.44 -0.75 -4.97
C ASP A 471 1.84 -1.33 -4.75
N GLU A 472 2.04 -2.07 -3.66
CA GLU A 472 3.30 -2.79 -3.40
C GLU A 472 3.52 -3.95 -4.40
N HIS A 473 3.86 -3.68 -5.67
CA HIS A 473 4.20 -4.68 -6.69
C HIS A 473 5.71 -5.04 -6.70
N GLN A 474 6.51 -4.44 -5.81
CA GLN A 474 7.96 -4.64 -5.73
C GLN A 474 8.37 -6.10 -5.51
N TRP A 475 7.49 -6.93 -4.92
CA TRP A 475 7.73 -8.38 -4.78
C TRP A 475 7.95 -9.11 -6.12
N ILE A 476 7.46 -8.55 -7.24
CA ILE A 476 7.65 -9.12 -8.58
C ILE A 476 9.09 -8.90 -9.05
N LEU A 477 9.76 -7.84 -8.58
CA LEU A 477 11.18 -7.57 -8.85
C LEU A 477 12.11 -8.56 -8.14
N GLU A 478 11.65 -9.28 -7.09
CA GLU A 478 12.35 -10.45 -6.53
C GLU A 478 12.53 -11.56 -7.58
N HIS A 479 11.65 -11.63 -8.58
CA HIS A 479 11.53 -12.74 -9.54
C HIS A 479 11.84 -12.32 -10.99
N LYS A 480 12.97 -11.64 -11.23
CA LYS A 480 13.37 -11.09 -12.54
C LYS A 480 13.16 -11.97 -13.78
N ASN A 481 13.26 -13.29 -13.65
CA ASN A 481 13.04 -14.21 -14.76
C ASN A 481 11.59 -14.17 -15.29
N VAL A 482 10.61 -13.77 -14.48
CA VAL A 482 9.20 -13.65 -14.89
C VAL A 482 8.86 -12.31 -15.55
N THR A 483 9.78 -11.34 -15.57
CA THR A 483 9.55 -9.98 -16.14
C THR A 483 10.42 -9.69 -17.38
N ASN A 484 9.96 -8.79 -18.24
CA ASN A 484 10.74 -8.20 -19.34
C ASN A 484 11.32 -6.83 -18.92
N PHE A 485 12.18 -6.25 -19.76
CA PHE A 485 12.72 -4.90 -19.56
C PHE A 485 11.62 -3.87 -19.29
N GLU A 486 10.60 -3.82 -20.14
CA GLU A 486 9.53 -2.82 -20.10
C GLU A 486 8.78 -2.81 -18.75
N ALA A 487 8.39 -3.99 -18.25
CA ALA A 487 7.72 -4.12 -16.96
C ALA A 487 8.66 -3.80 -15.78
N ARG A 488 9.94 -4.13 -15.87
CA ARG A 488 10.93 -3.74 -14.83
C ARG A 488 11.19 -2.24 -14.82
N ARG A 489 11.36 -1.62 -16.00
CA ARG A 489 11.43 -0.16 -16.16
C ARG A 489 10.18 0.50 -15.60
N HIS A 490 8.99 0.04 -15.95
CA HIS A 490 7.73 0.60 -15.45
C HIS A 490 7.61 0.50 -13.91
N LEU A 491 7.90 -0.67 -13.34
CA LEU A 491 7.93 -0.87 -11.88
C LEU A 491 8.98 0.01 -11.18
N ALA A 492 10.15 0.20 -11.79
CA ALA A 492 11.20 1.09 -11.29
C ALA A 492 10.84 2.58 -11.41
N MET A 493 10.18 2.98 -12.50
CA MET A 493 9.73 4.36 -12.71
C MET A 493 8.59 4.77 -11.77
N MET A 494 7.79 3.83 -11.28
CA MET A 494 6.81 4.07 -10.20
C MET A 494 7.45 4.29 -8.81
N MET A 495 8.77 4.12 -8.66
CA MET A 495 9.49 4.42 -7.42
C MET A 495 9.89 5.91 -7.32
N PHE A 496 9.71 6.67 -8.41
CA PHE A 496 9.81 8.12 -8.46
C PHE A 496 8.44 8.79 -8.27
N PRO A 497 8.41 10.03 -7.73
CA PRO A 497 7.20 10.83 -7.67
C PRO A 497 6.64 11.13 -9.09
N GLU A 498 5.41 11.64 -9.12
CA GLU A 498 4.85 12.24 -10.33
C GLU A 498 5.37 13.67 -10.44
N VAL A 499 6.05 13.97 -11.55
CA VAL A 499 6.45 15.35 -11.90
C VAL A 499 5.17 16.15 -12.12
N LYS A 500 5.04 17.30 -11.44
CA LYS A 500 3.88 18.17 -11.61
C LYS A 500 3.98 18.97 -12.92
N GLU A 501 2.84 19.22 -13.56
CA GLU A 501 2.73 20.15 -14.68
C GLU A 501 2.54 21.61 -14.22
N ASP A 502 2.24 21.82 -12.93
CA ASP A 502 2.07 23.13 -12.31
C ASP A 502 3.43 23.81 -12.07
N TYR A 503 3.82 24.70 -12.99
CA TYR A 503 5.12 25.39 -12.99
C TYR A 503 5.42 26.17 -11.69
N GLU A 504 4.41 26.64 -10.97
CA GLU A 504 4.56 27.43 -9.72
C GLU A 504 5.13 26.64 -8.53
N GLU A 505 5.19 25.30 -8.61
CA GLU A 505 5.78 24.43 -7.56
C GLU A 505 7.17 23.86 -7.92
N LEU A 506 7.71 24.17 -9.10
CA LEU A 506 8.99 23.62 -9.56
C LEU A 506 10.20 24.26 -8.89
N HIS A 507 11.30 23.51 -8.79
CA HIS A 507 12.58 24.05 -8.31
C HIS A 507 13.27 24.89 -9.40
N GLU A 508 13.24 26.22 -9.25
CA GLU A 508 13.84 27.17 -10.20
C GLU A 508 15.37 27.17 -10.18
N MET A 509 15.99 27.11 -11.37
CA MET A 509 17.44 27.11 -11.57
C MET A 509 17.84 28.08 -12.68
N LEU A 510 18.64 29.10 -12.34
CA LEU A 510 19.12 30.14 -13.27
C LEU A 510 20.65 30.08 -13.37
N ILE A 511 21.18 29.54 -14.47
CA ILE A 511 22.59 29.14 -14.57
C ILE A 511 23.34 29.87 -15.69
N ASP A 512 24.61 30.20 -15.45
CA ASP A 512 25.55 30.68 -16.47
C ASP A 512 26.16 29.48 -17.23
N ARG A 513 26.06 29.46 -18.57
CA ARG A 513 26.69 28.40 -19.39
C ARG A 513 28.20 28.26 -19.12
N SER A 514 28.89 29.34 -18.76
CA SER A 514 30.33 29.33 -18.44
C SER A 514 30.67 28.73 -17.07
N GLN A 515 29.70 28.62 -16.15
CA GLN A 515 29.89 28.04 -14.80
C GLN A 515 28.95 26.85 -14.54
N LEU A 516 28.45 26.23 -15.61
CA LEU A 516 27.42 25.18 -15.63
C LEU A 516 27.52 24.19 -14.47
N LEU A 517 28.66 23.50 -14.31
CA LEU A 517 28.82 22.44 -13.30
C LEU A 517 28.79 23.00 -11.88
N THR A 518 29.47 24.13 -11.63
CA THR A 518 29.58 24.76 -10.31
C THR A 518 28.23 25.29 -9.84
N GLU A 519 27.51 26.01 -10.71
CA GLU A 519 26.19 26.54 -10.33
C GLU A 519 25.14 25.42 -10.25
N SER A 520 25.18 24.41 -11.14
CA SER A 520 24.32 23.22 -11.01
C SER A 520 24.53 22.51 -9.67
N PHE A 521 25.78 22.39 -9.22
CA PHE A 521 26.11 21.85 -7.91
C PHE A 521 25.51 22.70 -6.78
N GLU A 522 25.69 24.03 -6.80
CA GLU A 522 25.16 24.92 -5.76
C GLU A 522 23.63 24.85 -5.64
N TYR A 523 22.90 24.84 -6.76
CA TYR A 523 21.43 24.67 -6.77
C TYR A 523 21.01 23.27 -6.29
N VAL A 524 21.47 22.20 -6.93
CA VAL A 524 20.93 20.84 -6.71
C VAL A 524 21.49 20.14 -5.47
N ALA A 525 22.72 20.44 -5.04
CA ALA A 525 23.32 19.82 -3.85
C ALA A 525 22.75 20.40 -2.54
N ARG A 526 22.34 21.67 -2.54
CA ARG A 526 21.82 22.38 -1.35
C ARG A 526 20.30 22.42 -1.25
N ALA A 527 19.58 22.12 -2.33
CA ALA A 527 18.12 22.03 -2.31
C ALA A 527 17.62 20.93 -1.35
N GLU A 528 16.46 21.16 -0.74
CA GLU A 528 15.76 20.13 0.03
C GLU A 528 15.18 19.07 -0.93
N PRO A 529 15.21 17.76 -0.57
CA PRO A 529 14.74 16.68 -1.45
C PRO A 529 13.31 16.88 -1.95
N GLU A 530 12.42 17.38 -1.10
CA GLU A 530 11.00 17.62 -1.39
C GLU A 530 10.80 18.65 -2.52
N SER A 531 11.69 19.65 -2.64
CA SER A 531 11.64 20.64 -3.73
C SER A 531 12.09 20.00 -5.05
N LEU A 532 13.18 19.22 -5.03
CA LEU A 532 13.65 18.49 -6.21
C LEU A 532 12.65 17.42 -6.70
N ARG A 533 11.84 16.84 -5.79
CA ARG A 533 10.78 15.87 -6.12
C ARG A 533 9.55 16.47 -6.79
N ALA A 534 9.32 17.79 -6.72
CA ALA A 534 8.23 18.43 -7.46
C ALA A 534 8.53 18.49 -8.98
N GLY A 535 9.81 18.67 -9.31
CA GLY A 535 10.35 18.83 -10.65
C GLY A 535 11.28 20.05 -10.73
N LEU A 536 11.93 20.23 -11.89
CA LEU A 536 12.87 21.33 -12.12
C LEU A 536 12.33 22.33 -13.14
N PHE A 537 12.57 23.62 -12.91
CA PHE A 537 12.43 24.69 -13.89
C PHE A 537 13.81 25.30 -14.17
N MET A 538 14.14 25.53 -15.44
CA MET A 538 15.53 25.73 -15.87
C MET A 538 15.65 26.85 -16.92
N GLU A 539 16.50 27.85 -16.62
CA GLU A 539 16.78 29.01 -17.47
C GLU A 539 18.30 29.28 -17.54
N PHE A 540 18.80 29.68 -18.72
CA PHE A 540 20.18 30.14 -18.86
C PHE A 540 20.26 31.67 -18.78
N LYS A 541 21.26 32.17 -18.06
CA LYS A 541 21.45 33.62 -17.84
C LYS A 541 21.70 34.34 -19.18
N ASN A 542 20.89 35.35 -19.44
CA ASN A 542 20.88 36.19 -20.65
C ASN A 542 20.33 35.49 -21.92
N GLU A 543 19.62 34.36 -21.79
CA GLU A 543 18.89 33.72 -22.89
C GLU A 543 17.37 33.87 -22.69
N GLU A 544 16.60 34.10 -23.76
CA GLU A 544 15.13 34.19 -23.71
C GLU A 544 14.45 32.80 -23.75
N ALA A 545 15.22 31.72 -23.88
CA ALA A 545 14.69 30.36 -24.00
C ALA A 545 14.41 29.76 -22.62
N THR A 546 13.19 29.23 -22.44
CA THR A 546 12.73 28.63 -21.16
C THR A 546 11.95 27.33 -21.38
N GLY A 547 11.77 26.55 -20.32
CA GLY A 547 10.90 25.38 -20.29
C GLY A 547 11.54 24.03 -20.69
N PRO A 548 10.75 22.99 -20.99
CA PRO A 548 11.22 21.60 -21.02
C PRO A 548 12.35 21.27 -22.00
N GLY A 549 12.50 22.04 -23.09
CA GLY A 549 13.61 21.89 -24.03
C GLY A 549 14.96 22.30 -23.44
N VAL A 550 14.98 23.37 -22.63
CA VAL A 550 16.18 23.87 -21.94
C VAL A 550 16.57 22.92 -20.80
N LEU A 551 15.58 22.36 -20.10
CA LEU A 551 15.82 21.35 -19.07
C LEU A 551 16.50 20.08 -19.64
N ARG A 552 16.06 19.61 -20.82
CA ARG A 552 16.69 18.45 -21.50
C ARG A 552 18.12 18.76 -21.99
N GLU A 553 18.36 19.98 -22.48
CA GLU A 553 19.72 20.44 -22.79
C GLU A 553 20.60 20.45 -21.53
N TRP A 554 20.13 21.06 -20.44
CA TRP A 554 20.86 21.12 -19.17
C TRP A 554 21.25 19.73 -18.66
N PHE A 555 20.31 18.77 -18.66
CA PHE A 555 20.60 17.38 -18.26
C PHE A 555 21.73 16.75 -19.09
N LEU A 556 21.74 16.97 -20.41
CA LEU A 556 22.79 16.46 -21.29
C LEU A 556 24.15 17.11 -20.98
N LEU A 557 24.19 18.44 -20.89
CA LEU A 557 25.42 19.21 -20.67
C LEU A 557 26.01 18.95 -19.27
N VAL A 558 25.18 18.92 -18.22
CA VAL A 558 25.65 18.69 -16.85
C VAL A 558 26.16 17.26 -16.67
N CYS A 559 25.55 16.26 -17.33
CA CYS A 559 26.08 14.89 -17.34
C CYS A 559 27.41 14.81 -18.10
N GLN A 560 27.55 15.47 -19.25
CA GLN A 560 28.83 15.56 -19.96
C GLN A 560 29.93 16.18 -19.08
N ALA A 561 29.61 17.21 -18.30
CA ALA A 561 30.54 17.80 -17.34
C ALA A 561 30.88 16.85 -16.18
N ILE A 562 29.90 16.18 -15.58
CA ILE A 562 30.08 15.21 -14.47
C ILE A 562 31.00 14.05 -14.88
N PHE A 563 30.83 13.50 -16.09
CA PHE A 563 31.58 12.36 -16.58
C PHE A 563 32.83 12.72 -17.41
N ASN A 564 33.16 14.02 -17.51
CA ASN A 564 34.47 14.44 -18.04
C ASN A 564 35.59 14.00 -17.09
N GLN A 565 36.58 13.30 -17.63
CA GLN A 565 37.75 12.80 -16.91
C GLN A 565 38.56 13.91 -16.23
N GLU A 566 38.55 15.13 -16.79
CA GLU A 566 39.25 16.30 -16.23
C GLU A 566 38.75 16.68 -14.83
N ASN A 567 37.47 16.44 -14.52
CA ASN A 567 36.87 16.69 -13.20
C ASN A 567 37.21 15.61 -12.16
N ALA A 568 37.92 14.54 -12.56
CA ALA A 568 38.42 13.46 -11.70
C ALA A 568 37.38 12.72 -10.83
N LEU A 569 36.08 12.91 -11.05
CA LEU A 569 35.00 12.21 -10.34
C LEU A 569 34.83 10.77 -10.84
N PHE A 570 34.81 10.57 -12.16
CA PHE A 570 34.59 9.27 -12.79
C PHE A 570 35.72 8.93 -13.77
N VAL A 571 35.90 7.64 -14.02
CA VAL A 571 36.83 7.11 -15.03
C VAL A 571 36.02 6.27 -16.02
N SER A 572 36.30 6.39 -17.31
CA SER A 572 35.68 5.57 -18.36
C SER A 572 36.39 4.22 -18.51
N CYS A 573 35.63 3.16 -18.79
CA CYS A 573 36.17 1.82 -19.03
C CYS A 573 37.06 1.78 -20.29
N PRO A 574 38.20 1.07 -20.29
CA PRO A 574 39.13 1.06 -21.43
C PRO A 574 38.51 0.58 -22.76
N ASN A 575 37.52 -0.30 -22.69
CA ASN A 575 36.85 -0.89 -23.85
C ASN A 575 35.57 -0.14 -24.28
N ASP A 576 35.01 0.73 -23.44
CA ASP A 576 33.74 1.44 -23.67
C ASP A 576 33.79 2.82 -23.00
N GLN A 577 34.10 3.86 -23.79
CA GLN A 577 34.19 5.24 -23.31
C GLN A 577 32.85 5.81 -22.82
N THR A 578 31.72 5.15 -23.07
CA THR A 578 30.42 5.56 -22.51
C THR A 578 30.13 4.98 -21.11
N ARG A 579 30.97 4.05 -20.65
CA ARG A 579 30.78 3.30 -19.40
C ARG A 579 31.69 3.80 -18.29
N PHE A 580 31.12 4.21 -17.16
CA PHE A 580 31.86 4.92 -16.11
C PHE A 580 31.84 4.21 -14.76
N LEU A 581 32.96 4.29 -14.04
CA LEU A 581 33.12 3.89 -12.65
C LEU A 581 33.62 5.06 -11.78
N PRO A 582 33.25 5.14 -10.48
CA PRO A 582 33.77 6.16 -9.57
C PRO A 582 35.30 6.11 -9.46
N ASN A 583 35.96 7.27 -9.48
CA ASN A 583 37.40 7.36 -9.36
C ASN A 583 37.85 7.16 -7.90
N SER A 584 38.75 6.21 -7.63
CA SER A 584 39.38 6.08 -6.31
C SER A 584 40.27 7.27 -5.92
N ALA A 585 40.77 8.02 -6.92
CA ALA A 585 41.56 9.23 -6.75
C ALA A 585 40.71 10.52 -6.69
N SER A 586 39.37 10.44 -6.66
CA SER A 586 38.48 11.62 -6.54
C SER A 586 38.81 12.53 -5.34
N LYS A 587 39.47 11.98 -4.31
CA LYS A 587 39.91 12.64 -3.08
C LYS A 587 40.80 13.87 -3.30
N VAL A 588 41.35 14.05 -4.50
CA VAL A 588 42.07 15.28 -4.90
C VAL A 588 41.16 16.51 -4.82
N HIS A 589 39.85 16.37 -5.08
CA HIS A 589 38.89 17.44 -4.87
C HIS A 589 38.31 17.40 -3.44
N PRO A 590 38.41 18.46 -2.62
CA PRO A 590 37.95 18.43 -1.23
C PRO A 590 36.47 18.03 -1.08
N LEU A 591 35.59 18.61 -1.90
CA LEU A 591 34.13 18.38 -1.83
C LEU A 591 33.67 17.13 -2.63
N HIS A 592 34.57 16.23 -3.04
CA HIS A 592 34.21 15.12 -3.95
C HIS A 592 33.01 14.28 -3.47
N LEU A 593 32.87 14.04 -2.16
CA LEU A 593 31.73 13.28 -1.60
C LEU A 593 30.39 14.02 -1.77
N GLU A 594 30.39 15.34 -1.64
CA GLU A 594 29.21 16.17 -1.95
C GLU A 594 28.92 16.13 -3.45
N TYR A 595 29.95 16.21 -4.30
CA TYR A 595 29.81 16.04 -5.74
C TYR A 595 29.22 14.67 -6.12
N PHE A 596 29.62 13.56 -5.49
CA PHE A 596 28.95 12.26 -5.71
C PHE A 596 27.48 12.28 -5.28
N SER A 597 27.15 12.99 -4.21
CA SER A 597 25.75 13.16 -3.75
C SER A 597 24.93 13.93 -4.79
N PHE A 598 25.48 15.03 -5.31
CA PHE A 598 24.95 15.79 -6.44
C PHE A 598 24.77 14.92 -7.70
N CYS A 599 25.77 14.12 -8.08
CA CYS A 599 25.68 13.21 -9.23
C CYS A 599 24.57 12.17 -9.05
N GLY A 600 24.37 11.67 -7.82
CA GLY A 600 23.26 10.77 -7.47
C GLY A 600 21.90 11.43 -7.71
N ARG A 601 21.74 12.67 -7.23
CA ARG A 601 20.53 13.48 -7.46
C ARG A 601 20.29 13.74 -8.95
N VAL A 602 21.30 14.21 -9.68
CA VAL A 602 21.19 14.54 -11.12
C VAL A 602 20.78 13.33 -11.96
N ILE A 603 21.37 12.14 -11.73
CA ILE A 603 20.98 10.93 -12.48
C ILE A 603 19.57 10.45 -12.10
N ALA A 604 19.19 10.53 -10.83
CA ALA A 604 17.84 10.22 -10.39
C ALA A 604 16.79 11.17 -10.99
N LEU A 605 17.11 12.47 -11.07
CA LEU A 605 16.29 13.51 -11.71
C LEU A 605 16.20 13.30 -13.23
N ALA A 606 17.29 12.94 -13.91
CA ALA A 606 17.29 12.64 -15.33
C ALA A 606 16.36 11.46 -15.66
N LEU A 607 16.41 10.40 -14.85
CA LEU A 607 15.49 9.27 -14.94
C LEU A 607 14.03 9.68 -14.66
N MET A 608 13.79 10.45 -13.60
CA MET A 608 12.46 10.95 -13.22
C MET A 608 11.79 11.77 -14.34
N HIS A 609 12.55 12.63 -15.02
CA HIS A 609 12.10 13.39 -16.19
C HIS A 609 12.17 12.61 -17.52
N GLY A 610 12.57 11.33 -17.50
CA GLY A 610 12.59 10.46 -18.68
C GLY A 610 13.68 10.78 -19.72
N VAL A 611 14.76 11.47 -19.32
CA VAL A 611 15.78 12.00 -20.23
C VAL A 611 16.95 11.02 -20.40
N GLN A 612 17.22 10.59 -21.65
CA GLN A 612 18.39 9.76 -21.97
C GLN A 612 19.64 10.65 -22.08
N VAL A 613 20.56 10.50 -21.13
CA VAL A 613 21.79 11.31 -21.01
C VAL A 613 22.99 10.69 -21.73
N GLY A 614 22.90 9.43 -22.19
CA GLY A 614 23.89 8.79 -23.06
C GLY A 614 25.05 8.06 -22.36
N ILE A 615 25.18 8.22 -21.04
CA ILE A 615 26.17 7.52 -20.22
C ILE A 615 25.61 6.19 -19.70
N VAL A 616 26.48 5.25 -19.34
CA VAL A 616 26.12 4.01 -18.65
C VAL A 616 27.07 3.74 -17.48
N PHE A 617 26.61 2.99 -16.49
CA PHE A 617 27.44 2.63 -15.34
C PHE A 617 28.22 1.34 -15.60
N ASP A 618 29.43 1.27 -15.04
CA ASP A 618 30.16 0.01 -15.00
C ASP A 618 29.40 -1.05 -14.18
N ARG A 619 29.54 -2.31 -14.57
CA ARG A 619 28.93 -3.47 -13.92
C ARG A 619 29.31 -3.55 -12.44
N VAL A 620 30.55 -3.24 -12.09
CA VAL A 620 31.05 -3.28 -10.71
C VAL A 620 30.46 -2.14 -9.87
N PHE A 621 30.18 -0.98 -10.47
CA PHE A 621 29.49 0.12 -9.81
C PHE A 621 27.98 -0.19 -9.62
N PHE A 622 27.30 -0.68 -10.66
CA PHE A 622 25.90 -1.09 -10.60
C PHE A 622 25.65 -2.17 -9.53
N LEU A 623 26.48 -3.21 -9.48
CA LEU A 623 26.33 -4.29 -8.50
C LEU A 623 26.49 -3.79 -7.06
N GLN A 624 27.36 -2.81 -6.79
CA GLN A 624 27.48 -2.20 -5.47
C GLN A 624 26.24 -1.38 -5.09
N LEU A 625 25.67 -0.61 -6.02
CA LEU A 625 24.40 0.11 -5.79
C LEU A 625 23.22 -0.84 -5.51
N ALA A 626 23.27 -2.06 -6.05
CA ALA A 626 22.33 -3.16 -5.75
C ALA A 626 22.66 -3.95 -4.47
N GLY A 627 23.73 -3.61 -3.74
CA GLY A 627 24.17 -4.34 -2.53
C GLY A 627 24.71 -5.75 -2.81
N LYS A 628 25.21 -6.03 -4.02
CA LYS A 628 25.70 -7.35 -4.46
C LYS A 628 27.22 -7.44 -4.38
N SER A 629 27.72 -8.64 -4.06
CA SER A 629 29.16 -8.94 -4.00
C SER A 629 29.79 -9.02 -5.39
N ILE A 630 30.98 -8.43 -5.54
CA ILE A 630 31.76 -8.41 -6.79
C ILE A 630 32.66 -9.64 -6.91
N CYS A 631 32.66 -10.29 -8.07
CA CYS A 631 33.54 -11.42 -8.42
C CYS A 631 34.54 -11.08 -9.55
N VAL A 632 35.38 -12.05 -9.92
CA VAL A 632 36.43 -11.88 -10.95
C VAL A 632 35.84 -11.56 -12.33
N GLU A 633 34.70 -12.15 -12.70
CA GLU A 633 34.10 -11.91 -14.02
C GLU A 633 33.48 -10.52 -14.16
N ASP A 634 33.09 -9.88 -13.05
CA ASP A 634 32.46 -8.55 -13.06
C ASP A 634 33.47 -7.45 -13.41
N ILE A 635 34.75 -7.61 -13.05
CA ILE A 635 35.80 -6.61 -13.29
C ILE A 635 36.37 -6.63 -14.73
N ARG A 636 35.96 -7.59 -15.57
CA ARG A 636 36.54 -7.84 -16.91
C ARG A 636 36.59 -6.60 -17.78
N ASP A 637 35.52 -5.80 -17.74
CA ASP A 637 35.36 -4.65 -18.64
C ASP A 637 35.80 -3.33 -17.95
N ALA A 638 35.86 -3.32 -16.61
CA ALA A 638 36.36 -2.22 -15.78
C ALA A 638 37.90 -2.14 -15.73
N ASP A 639 38.58 -3.28 -15.62
CA ASP A 639 40.04 -3.40 -15.81
C ASP A 639 40.39 -4.74 -16.49
N PRO A 640 40.52 -4.74 -17.84
CA PRO A 640 40.89 -5.92 -18.61
C PRO A 640 42.29 -6.48 -18.31
N GLU A 641 43.21 -5.70 -17.74
CA GLU A 641 44.59 -6.11 -17.46
C GLU A 641 44.70 -6.80 -16.10
N LEU A 642 44.05 -6.23 -15.08
CA LEU A 642 43.87 -6.88 -13.79
C LEU A 642 43.04 -8.15 -13.91
N TYR A 643 41.97 -8.15 -14.72
CA TYR A 643 41.20 -9.36 -15.02
C TYR A 643 42.08 -10.47 -15.58
N ARG A 644 42.88 -10.16 -16.61
CA ARG A 644 43.82 -11.10 -17.24
C ARG A 644 44.85 -11.63 -16.24
N SER A 645 45.39 -10.77 -15.39
CA SER A 645 46.39 -11.12 -14.36
C SER A 645 45.78 -12.03 -13.28
N CYS A 646 44.57 -11.71 -12.80
CA CYS A 646 43.83 -12.54 -11.84
C CYS A 646 43.51 -13.92 -12.42
N LYS A 647 43.08 -13.99 -13.70
CA LYS A 647 42.87 -15.27 -14.40
C LYS A 647 44.16 -16.09 -14.50
N GLN A 648 45.24 -15.48 -14.96
CA GLN A 648 46.55 -16.13 -15.03
C GLN A 648 47.00 -16.71 -13.69
N ILE A 649 46.80 -16.00 -12.57
CA ILE A 649 47.14 -16.49 -11.23
C ILE A 649 46.23 -17.66 -10.80
N LEU A 650 44.93 -17.66 -11.14
CA LEU A 650 44.01 -18.77 -10.86
C LEU A 650 44.31 -20.04 -11.68
N ASP A 651 44.67 -19.85 -12.95
CA ASP A 651 44.85 -20.93 -13.93
C ASP A 651 46.29 -21.48 -13.94
N MET A 652 47.22 -20.85 -13.21
CA MET A 652 48.62 -21.28 -13.09
C MET A 652 48.78 -22.64 -12.40
N ASP A 653 49.87 -23.34 -12.68
CA ASP A 653 50.24 -24.57 -11.98
C ASP A 653 50.46 -24.31 -10.47
N SER A 654 50.08 -25.28 -9.64
CA SER A 654 50.20 -25.16 -8.19
C SER A 654 51.66 -25.15 -7.75
N ASP A 655 52.52 -25.96 -8.37
CA ASP A 655 53.93 -26.07 -7.99
C ASP A 655 54.70 -24.77 -8.28
N LEU A 656 54.32 -24.05 -9.34
CA LEU A 656 54.93 -22.77 -9.72
C LEU A 656 54.48 -21.59 -8.83
N VAL A 657 53.24 -21.63 -8.32
CA VAL A 657 52.76 -20.64 -7.34
C VAL A 657 53.35 -20.93 -5.96
N ASP A 658 53.41 -22.20 -5.55
CA ASP A 658 53.96 -22.60 -4.24
C ASP A 658 55.49 -22.52 -4.15
N SER A 659 56.20 -22.34 -5.27
CA SER A 659 57.64 -22.04 -5.29
C SER A 659 57.99 -20.55 -5.12
N ASP A 660 57.02 -19.69 -4.81
CA ASP A 660 57.15 -18.22 -4.67
C ASP A 660 57.82 -17.53 -5.89
N ALA A 661 57.69 -18.11 -7.09
CA ALA A 661 58.30 -17.57 -8.31
C ALA A 661 57.71 -16.21 -8.74
N LEU A 662 56.57 -15.82 -8.15
CA LEU A 662 55.87 -14.57 -8.41
C LEU A 662 56.18 -13.47 -7.38
N GLY A 663 56.77 -13.80 -6.21
CA GLY A 663 57.05 -12.84 -5.12
C GLY A 663 55.81 -12.14 -4.56
N LEU A 664 54.63 -12.75 -4.67
CA LEU A 664 53.35 -12.13 -4.32
C LEU A 664 53.04 -12.32 -2.84
N THR A 665 52.69 -11.23 -2.16
CA THR A 665 52.17 -11.23 -0.78
C THR A 665 50.77 -10.61 -0.74
N PHE A 666 50.08 -10.65 0.41
CA PHE A 666 48.75 -10.05 0.59
C PHE A 666 48.82 -8.52 0.74
N VAL A 667 49.44 -7.87 -0.25
CA VAL A 667 49.68 -6.42 -0.35
C VAL A 667 49.30 -5.95 -1.75
N ARG A 668 48.78 -4.72 -1.85
CA ARG A 668 48.62 -3.98 -3.11
C ARG A 668 49.43 -2.68 -3.04
N GLU A 669 50.32 -2.45 -4.00
CA GLU A 669 50.87 -1.11 -4.23
C GLU A 669 49.81 -0.21 -4.86
N VAL A 670 49.72 1.03 -4.39
CA VAL A 670 48.85 2.08 -4.92
C VAL A 670 49.69 3.33 -5.09
N ASP A 671 49.60 3.96 -6.26
CA ASP A 671 50.18 5.28 -6.47
C ASP A 671 49.12 6.34 -6.15
N GLU A 672 49.24 6.99 -4.99
CA GLU A 672 48.39 8.11 -4.59
C GLU A 672 49.19 9.41 -4.74
N LEU A 673 48.85 10.23 -5.75
CA LEU A 673 49.50 11.52 -6.05
C LEU A 673 51.05 11.46 -6.28
N GLY A 674 51.56 10.38 -6.88
CA GLY A 674 53.01 10.19 -7.09
C GLY A 674 53.71 9.53 -5.91
N HIS A 675 52.98 9.21 -4.83
CA HIS A 675 53.49 8.46 -3.69
C HIS A 675 52.99 7.01 -3.74
N ARG A 676 53.92 6.08 -3.99
CA ARG A 676 53.64 4.65 -3.87
C ARG A 676 53.44 4.25 -2.41
N LYS A 677 52.33 3.55 -2.15
CA LYS A 677 51.84 3.17 -0.84
C LYS A 677 51.44 1.69 -0.85
N ALA A 678 52.11 0.90 -0.02
CA ALA A 678 51.78 -0.51 0.17
C ALA A 678 50.58 -0.64 1.13
N ILE A 679 49.44 -1.09 0.61
CA ILE A 679 48.22 -1.37 1.39
C ILE A 679 48.11 -2.88 1.63
N GLU A 680 48.08 -3.30 2.89
CA GLU A 680 47.81 -4.69 3.27
C GLU A 680 46.36 -5.07 2.98
N LEU A 681 46.15 -6.20 2.31
CA LEU A 681 44.83 -6.74 1.94
C LEU A 681 44.16 -7.49 3.09
N CYS A 682 44.95 -7.93 4.08
CA CYS A 682 44.50 -8.46 5.37
C CYS A 682 45.56 -8.15 6.45
N PRO A 683 45.23 -8.19 7.75
CA PRO A 683 46.21 -7.90 8.82
C PRO A 683 47.44 -8.82 8.74
N GLY A 684 48.64 -8.23 8.72
CA GLY A 684 49.90 -8.97 8.56
C GLY A 684 50.15 -9.42 7.11
N GLY A 685 49.48 -8.81 6.13
CA GLY A 685 49.46 -9.27 4.74
C GLY A 685 50.83 -9.27 4.05
N LYS A 686 51.78 -8.48 4.55
CA LYS A 686 53.18 -8.46 4.08
C LYS A 686 53.90 -9.78 4.31
N ASP A 687 53.58 -10.47 5.41
CA ASP A 687 54.25 -11.70 5.83
C ASP A 687 53.55 -12.97 5.28
N VAL A 688 52.46 -12.80 4.52
CA VAL A 688 51.67 -13.89 3.92
C VAL A 688 51.96 -13.98 2.42
N VAL A 689 52.76 -14.96 2.03
CA VAL A 689 53.03 -15.31 0.62
C VAL A 689 51.78 -15.92 -0.04
N VAL A 690 51.58 -15.64 -1.32
CA VAL A 690 50.49 -16.22 -2.12
C VAL A 690 50.84 -17.65 -2.55
N THR A 691 49.93 -18.58 -2.32
CA THR A 691 50.08 -20.03 -2.54
C THR A 691 48.90 -20.58 -3.34
N SER A 692 49.07 -21.76 -3.94
CA SER A 692 48.03 -22.55 -4.63
C SER A 692 46.72 -22.65 -3.82
N LYS A 693 46.83 -22.73 -2.49
CA LYS A 693 45.74 -22.86 -1.51
C LYS A 693 45.09 -21.52 -1.13
N ASN A 694 45.80 -20.39 -1.23
CA ASN A 694 45.30 -19.08 -0.79
C ASN A 694 45.06 -18.07 -1.93
N ARG A 695 45.51 -18.34 -3.16
CA ARG A 695 45.41 -17.44 -4.33
C ARG A 695 44.00 -16.94 -4.63
N ALA A 696 42.98 -17.77 -4.44
CA ALA A 696 41.58 -17.35 -4.60
C ALA A 696 41.17 -16.29 -3.55
N LYS A 697 41.66 -16.40 -2.31
CA LYS A 697 41.46 -15.40 -1.24
C LYS A 697 42.26 -14.13 -1.51
N TYR A 698 43.49 -14.25 -2.03
CA TYR A 698 44.30 -13.10 -2.46
C TYR A 698 43.55 -12.27 -3.51
N ILE A 699 43.10 -12.91 -4.60
CA ILE A 699 42.38 -12.25 -5.69
C ILE A 699 41.05 -11.65 -5.22
N TYR A 700 40.29 -12.36 -4.38
CA TYR A 700 39.08 -11.81 -3.78
C TYR A 700 39.37 -10.51 -3.00
N LEU A 701 40.37 -10.52 -2.11
CA LEU A 701 40.72 -9.33 -1.33
C LEU A 701 41.32 -8.21 -2.20
N LEU A 702 42.06 -8.53 -3.26
CA LEU A 702 42.60 -7.57 -4.22
C LEU A 702 41.47 -6.82 -4.96
N ILE A 703 40.45 -7.56 -5.43
CA ILE A 703 39.26 -7.01 -6.09
C ILE A 703 38.44 -6.18 -5.10
N GLN A 704 38.14 -6.71 -3.92
CA GLN A 704 37.38 -6.00 -2.89
C GLN A 704 38.09 -4.70 -2.49
N ASN A 705 39.41 -4.73 -2.27
CA ASN A 705 40.16 -3.54 -1.90
C ASN A 705 40.15 -2.48 -3.01
N ARG A 706 40.36 -2.86 -4.27
CA ARG A 706 40.44 -1.90 -5.40
C ARG A 706 39.09 -1.35 -5.83
N PHE A 707 38.06 -2.18 -5.96
CA PHE A 707 36.77 -1.77 -6.54
C PHE A 707 35.64 -1.53 -5.53
N VAL A 708 35.78 -1.97 -4.28
CA VAL A 708 34.77 -1.76 -3.23
C VAL A 708 35.32 -0.84 -2.15
N THR A 709 36.34 -1.28 -1.40
CA THR A 709 36.88 -0.51 -0.26
C THR A 709 37.44 0.85 -0.67
N SER A 710 38.08 0.97 -1.83
CA SER A 710 38.69 2.25 -2.29
C SER A 710 37.65 3.30 -2.74
N ILE A 711 36.41 2.91 -3.03
CA ILE A 711 35.34 3.82 -3.51
C ILE A 711 34.07 3.80 -2.64
N ALA A 712 34.05 3.07 -1.52
CA ALA A 712 32.84 2.86 -0.70
C ALA A 712 32.17 4.17 -0.24
N GLN A 713 32.95 5.21 0.07
CA GLN A 713 32.41 6.52 0.45
C GLN A 713 31.74 7.21 -0.74
N GLN A 714 32.40 7.23 -1.90
CA GLN A 714 31.88 7.77 -3.15
C GLN A 714 30.56 7.09 -3.55
N VAL A 715 30.53 5.74 -3.52
CA VAL A 715 29.33 4.94 -3.81
C VAL A 715 28.21 5.21 -2.80
N SER A 716 28.53 5.30 -1.50
CA SER A 716 27.53 5.60 -0.46
C SER A 716 26.93 7.00 -0.59
N HIS A 717 27.72 8.00 -0.98
CA HIS A 717 27.24 9.35 -1.22
C HIS A 717 26.38 9.43 -2.49
N PHE A 718 26.79 8.78 -3.58
CA PHE A 718 25.97 8.65 -4.78
C PHE A 718 24.64 7.95 -4.49
N ALA A 719 24.66 6.83 -3.77
CA ALA A 719 23.46 6.09 -3.38
C ALA A 719 22.50 6.94 -2.54
N LYS A 720 23.03 7.74 -1.59
CA LYS A 720 22.22 8.70 -0.82
C LYS A 720 21.57 9.74 -1.73
N GLY A 721 22.35 10.40 -2.59
CA GLY A 721 21.84 11.42 -3.51
C GLY A 721 20.77 10.89 -4.46
N PHE A 722 20.92 9.64 -4.92
CA PHE A 722 19.90 8.96 -5.72
C PHE A 722 18.63 8.66 -4.90
N ALA A 723 18.79 8.24 -3.63
CA ALA A 723 17.69 7.95 -2.72
C ALA A 723 16.87 9.18 -2.31
N ASP A 724 17.48 10.37 -2.29
CA ASP A 724 16.80 11.64 -1.97
C ASP A 724 15.61 11.90 -2.92
N ILE A 725 15.73 11.53 -4.20
CA ILE A 725 14.75 11.84 -5.27
C ILE A 725 13.64 10.78 -5.38
N LEU A 726 13.84 9.58 -4.85
CA LEU A 726 12.81 8.53 -4.82
C LEU A 726 11.67 8.90 -3.86
N SER A 727 10.48 8.34 -4.08
CA SER A 727 9.30 8.58 -3.21
C SER A 727 9.48 8.08 -1.77
N SER A 728 10.48 7.23 -1.52
CA SER A 728 10.96 6.90 -0.18
C SER A 728 12.42 6.45 -0.25
N THR A 729 13.25 6.91 0.68
CA THR A 729 14.71 6.64 0.72
C THR A 729 15.06 5.16 0.81
N ASN A 730 14.19 4.35 1.44
CA ASN A 730 14.35 2.89 1.55
C ASN A 730 14.28 2.16 0.19
N LEU A 731 13.79 2.83 -0.87
CA LEU A 731 13.58 2.21 -2.18
C LEU A 731 14.83 2.12 -3.06
N GLN A 732 15.91 2.83 -2.72
CA GLN A 732 17.15 2.85 -3.50
C GLN A 732 17.67 1.43 -3.76
N THR A 733 17.75 0.59 -2.72
CA THR A 733 18.32 -0.75 -2.88
C THR A 733 17.38 -1.65 -3.69
N SER A 734 16.06 -1.54 -3.47
CA SER A 734 15.04 -2.27 -4.24
C SER A 734 15.07 -1.91 -5.74
N PHE A 735 15.31 -0.64 -6.08
CA PHE A 735 15.45 -0.15 -7.46
C PHE A 735 16.60 -0.86 -8.20
N PHE A 736 17.82 -0.77 -7.68
CA PHE A 736 19.00 -1.42 -8.30
C PHE A 736 18.98 -2.95 -8.16
N GLN A 737 18.29 -3.52 -7.17
CA GLN A 737 18.11 -4.97 -7.08
C GLN A 737 17.14 -5.51 -8.13
N GLY A 738 16.05 -4.79 -8.42
CA GLY A 738 15.04 -5.18 -9.40
C GLY A 738 15.49 -5.09 -10.86
N LEU A 739 16.26 -4.05 -11.21
CA LEU A 739 16.84 -3.87 -12.55
C LEU A 739 18.05 -4.78 -12.78
N ASP A 740 18.15 -5.39 -13.96
CA ASP A 740 19.41 -5.95 -14.47
C ASP A 740 20.33 -4.81 -14.97
N PRO A 741 21.67 -5.00 -15.02
CA PRO A 741 22.59 -3.96 -15.49
C PRO A 741 22.20 -3.41 -16.87
N GLU A 742 21.77 -4.32 -17.75
CA GLU A 742 21.31 -4.03 -19.11
C GLU A 742 20.05 -3.15 -19.13
N ASP A 743 19.16 -3.27 -18.14
CA ASP A 743 17.97 -2.42 -18.02
C ASP A 743 18.34 -0.97 -17.73
N LEU A 744 19.31 -0.73 -16.83
CA LEU A 744 19.75 0.63 -16.51
C LEU A 744 20.58 1.23 -17.65
N ASP A 745 21.40 0.40 -18.33
CA ASP A 745 22.07 0.74 -19.60
C ASP A 745 21.06 1.33 -20.59
N TRP A 746 19.93 0.64 -20.80
CA TRP A 746 18.85 1.08 -21.69
C TRP A 746 18.09 2.31 -21.18
N MET A 747 17.89 2.47 -19.87
CA MET A 747 17.21 3.63 -19.30
C MET A 747 18.03 4.93 -19.40
N LEU A 748 19.35 4.87 -19.21
CA LEU A 748 20.23 6.05 -19.21
C LEU A 748 20.75 6.41 -20.61
N ARG A 749 21.07 5.41 -21.45
CA ARG A 749 21.62 5.62 -22.79
C ARG A 749 20.58 5.57 -23.90
N GLY A 750 19.42 4.97 -23.65
CA GLY A 750 18.37 4.79 -24.66
C GLY A 750 18.72 3.71 -25.69
N CYS A 751 18.20 3.87 -26.90
CA CYS A 751 18.44 2.96 -28.01
C CYS A 751 19.92 2.97 -28.44
N LYS A 752 20.46 1.77 -28.72
CA LYS A 752 21.85 1.58 -29.19
C LYS A 752 21.97 1.55 -30.72
N ASP A 753 20.84 1.46 -31.44
CA ASP A 753 20.79 1.36 -32.89
C ASP A 753 20.93 2.73 -33.58
N ALA A 754 21.21 2.70 -34.89
CA ALA A 754 21.29 3.92 -35.69
C ALA A 754 19.89 4.53 -35.92
N ILE A 755 19.78 5.86 -35.89
CA ILE A 755 18.53 6.60 -36.09
C ILE A 755 17.91 6.24 -37.45
N SER A 756 16.79 5.51 -37.40
CA SER A 756 16.03 5.13 -38.60
C SER A 756 15.28 6.33 -39.15
N VAL A 757 15.60 6.72 -40.39
CA VAL A 757 14.95 7.85 -41.09
C VAL A 757 13.52 7.50 -41.49
N GLU A 758 13.22 6.22 -41.72
CA GLU A 758 11.86 5.75 -41.99
C GLU A 758 10.95 5.84 -40.76
N ASP A 759 11.47 5.47 -39.58
CA ASP A 759 10.75 5.61 -38.31
C ASP A 759 10.58 7.08 -37.89
N TRP A 760 11.62 7.89 -38.12
CA TRP A 760 11.56 9.35 -37.93
C TRP A 760 10.45 9.96 -38.79
N LYS A 761 10.42 9.63 -40.09
CA LYS A 761 9.40 10.12 -41.02
C LYS A 761 8.00 9.66 -40.64
N LYS A 762 7.84 8.39 -40.24
CA LYS A 762 6.55 7.81 -39.82
C LYS A 762 5.91 8.54 -38.63
N HIS A 763 6.72 9.05 -37.71
CA HIS A 763 6.25 9.77 -36.52
C HIS A 763 6.28 11.30 -36.66
N THR A 764 6.50 11.83 -37.88
CA THR A 764 6.51 13.26 -38.19
C THR A 764 5.21 13.71 -38.88
N GLU A 765 4.54 14.71 -38.30
CA GLU A 765 3.41 15.43 -38.88
C GLU A 765 3.86 16.73 -39.60
N TYR A 766 3.02 17.25 -40.50
CA TYR A 766 3.34 18.38 -41.38
C TYR A 766 2.27 19.48 -41.31
N ASN A 767 2.68 20.71 -41.00
CA ASN A 767 1.80 21.85 -40.79
C ASN A 767 2.15 22.98 -41.77
N GLY A 768 1.26 23.26 -42.72
CA GLY A 768 1.50 24.20 -43.83
C GLY A 768 2.33 23.64 -44.99
N TYR A 769 2.91 22.45 -44.81
CA TYR A 769 3.37 21.56 -45.88
C TYR A 769 2.45 20.33 -45.97
N LYS A 770 2.53 19.61 -47.10
CA LYS A 770 2.02 18.25 -47.28
C LYS A 770 3.19 17.30 -47.47
N GLU A 771 3.00 16.01 -47.16
CA GLU A 771 4.02 14.97 -47.42
C GLU A 771 4.43 14.90 -48.92
N THR A 772 3.52 15.28 -49.82
CA THR A 772 3.74 15.36 -51.28
C THR A 772 4.57 16.56 -51.73
N ASP A 773 4.87 17.52 -50.86
CA ASP A 773 5.55 18.76 -51.24
C ASP A 773 7.06 18.51 -51.46
N ILE A 774 7.63 19.12 -52.50
CA ILE A 774 9.01 18.84 -52.92
C ILE A 774 10.04 19.14 -51.82
N GLN A 775 9.81 20.14 -50.97
CA GLN A 775 10.68 20.44 -49.82
C GLN A 775 10.67 19.35 -48.75
N ILE A 776 9.56 18.63 -48.56
CA ILE A 776 9.48 17.49 -47.62
C ILE A 776 10.24 16.28 -48.20
N SER A 777 10.10 16.04 -49.50
CA SER A 777 10.89 15.02 -50.21
C SER A 777 12.40 15.31 -50.12
N TRP A 778 12.80 16.55 -50.39
CA TRP A 778 14.20 17.00 -50.26
C TRP A 778 14.73 16.87 -48.83
N PHE A 779 13.96 17.26 -47.81
CA PHE A 779 14.34 17.11 -46.41
C PHE A 779 14.72 15.66 -46.09
N TRP A 780 13.82 14.71 -46.36
CA TRP A 780 14.06 13.30 -46.04
C TRP A 780 15.15 12.67 -46.91
N GLU A 781 15.34 13.09 -48.17
CA GLU A 781 16.45 12.64 -49.00
C GLU A 781 17.81 13.18 -48.51
N ILE A 782 17.86 14.41 -48.01
CA ILE A 782 19.07 14.98 -47.38
C ILE A 782 19.36 14.28 -46.05
N VAL A 783 18.37 14.13 -45.18
CA VAL A 783 18.50 13.43 -43.89
C VAL A 783 18.89 11.97 -44.10
N GLY A 784 18.36 11.29 -45.13
CA GLY A 784 18.81 9.95 -45.52
C GLY A 784 20.34 9.86 -45.71
N LYS A 785 20.91 10.85 -46.41
CA LYS A 785 22.35 10.94 -46.75
C LYS A 785 23.25 11.46 -45.62
N MET A 786 22.71 12.00 -44.53
CA MET A 786 23.49 12.46 -43.38
C MET A 786 24.18 11.29 -42.65
N THR A 787 25.36 11.58 -42.07
CA THR A 787 26.06 10.67 -41.16
C THR A 787 25.29 10.45 -39.85
N ALA A 788 25.68 9.45 -39.07
CA ALA A 788 25.04 9.14 -37.79
C ALA A 788 25.13 10.28 -36.76
N GLU A 789 26.22 11.07 -36.77
CA GLU A 789 26.35 12.21 -35.84
C GLU A 789 25.61 13.46 -36.34
N GLU A 790 25.64 13.76 -37.64
CA GLU A 790 24.80 14.83 -38.22
C GLU A 790 23.30 14.59 -37.94
N LYS A 791 22.85 13.32 -37.98
CA LYS A 791 21.48 12.92 -37.58
C LYS A 791 21.19 13.19 -36.10
N LYS A 792 22.13 12.92 -35.19
CA LYS A 792 21.99 13.25 -33.76
C LYS A 792 21.97 14.76 -33.51
N ILE A 793 22.83 15.53 -34.19
CA ILE A 793 22.88 16.99 -34.05
C ILE A 793 21.57 17.61 -34.59
N LEU A 794 21.04 17.13 -35.71
CA LEU A 794 19.73 17.55 -36.22
C LEU A 794 18.59 17.19 -35.26
N LEU A 795 18.61 15.98 -34.69
CA LEU A 795 17.61 15.56 -33.70
C LEU A 795 17.66 16.44 -32.45
N PHE A 796 18.86 16.71 -31.92
CA PHE A 796 19.06 17.57 -30.76
C PHE A 796 18.62 19.01 -31.04
N PHE A 797 18.98 19.57 -32.19
CA PHE A 797 18.50 20.88 -32.63
C PHE A 797 16.96 20.97 -32.70
N TRP A 798 16.29 19.92 -33.17
CA TRP A 798 14.81 19.87 -33.29
C TRP A 798 14.13 19.64 -31.92
N THR A 799 14.72 18.87 -31.01
CA THR A 799 13.99 18.30 -29.84
C THR A 799 14.64 18.49 -28.46
N SER A 800 15.89 18.96 -28.40
CA SER A 800 16.80 18.83 -27.25
C SER A 800 17.04 17.37 -26.80
N VAL A 801 16.83 16.37 -27.66
CA VAL A 801 17.10 14.95 -27.39
C VAL A 801 18.27 14.48 -28.27
N LYS A 802 19.38 14.03 -27.68
CA LYS A 802 20.54 13.49 -28.41
C LYS A 802 20.54 11.94 -28.52
N TYR A 803 19.76 11.27 -27.66
CA TYR A 803 19.62 9.82 -27.60
C TYR A 803 18.13 9.46 -27.47
N LEU A 804 17.62 8.60 -28.36
CA LEU A 804 16.19 8.21 -28.35
C LEU A 804 15.90 7.16 -27.25
N PRO A 805 14.66 7.10 -26.74
CA PRO A 805 14.15 5.95 -25.99
C PRO A 805 14.37 4.62 -26.73
N VAL A 806 14.31 3.50 -26.01
CA VAL A 806 14.50 2.13 -26.56
C VAL A 806 13.47 1.83 -27.66
N GLU A 807 12.27 2.39 -27.51
CA GLU A 807 11.15 2.32 -28.45
C GLU A 807 11.37 3.08 -29.77
N GLY A 808 12.45 3.88 -29.89
CA GLY A 808 12.65 4.78 -31.03
C GLY A 808 11.73 6.00 -30.97
N PHE A 809 11.20 6.45 -32.10
CA PHE A 809 10.44 7.70 -32.15
C PHE A 809 9.04 7.61 -31.50
N CYS A 810 8.43 6.43 -31.44
CA CYS A 810 7.17 6.24 -30.71
C CYS A 810 7.32 6.24 -29.18
N GLY A 811 8.55 6.22 -28.65
CA GLY A 811 8.83 6.43 -27.24
C GLY A 811 8.85 7.90 -26.80
N LEU A 812 8.79 8.84 -27.75
CA LEU A 812 8.66 10.26 -27.44
C LEU A 812 7.21 10.57 -27.03
N GLY A 813 7.03 11.36 -25.97
CA GLY A 813 5.71 11.66 -25.40
C GLY A 813 4.75 12.46 -26.31
N THR A 814 5.24 12.99 -27.43
CA THR A 814 4.47 13.69 -28.45
C THR A 814 5.06 13.42 -29.85
N HIS A 815 4.23 13.58 -30.89
CA HIS A 815 4.68 13.53 -32.28
C HIS A 815 5.68 14.65 -32.61
N LEU A 816 6.47 14.43 -33.66
CA LEU A 816 7.37 15.44 -34.21
C LEU A 816 6.64 16.28 -35.26
N TYR A 817 6.93 17.58 -35.33
CA TYR A 817 6.23 18.49 -36.24
C TYR A 817 7.17 19.24 -37.18
N ILE A 818 6.87 19.24 -38.48
CA ILE A 818 7.50 20.11 -39.47
C ILE A 818 6.52 21.21 -39.91
N TYR A 819 6.85 22.45 -39.55
CA TYR A 819 6.08 23.65 -39.86
C TYR A 819 6.70 24.44 -41.03
N LYS A 820 5.85 24.94 -41.90
CA LYS A 820 6.24 25.90 -42.93
C LYS A 820 6.47 27.29 -42.32
N SER A 821 7.69 27.81 -42.44
CA SER A 821 7.97 29.20 -42.06
C SER A 821 7.42 30.17 -43.10
N HIS A 822 7.01 31.35 -42.65
CA HIS A 822 6.63 32.50 -43.49
C HIS A 822 7.81 33.42 -43.82
N GLU A 823 9.00 33.12 -43.29
CA GLU A 823 10.23 33.88 -43.53
C GLU A 823 10.76 33.72 -44.97
N PRO A 824 11.67 34.61 -45.43
CA PRO A 824 12.29 34.51 -46.75
C PRO A 824 12.98 33.16 -46.98
N GLY A 825 12.98 32.69 -48.24
CA GLY A 825 13.57 31.41 -48.66
C GLY A 825 15.08 31.26 -48.46
N ASP A 826 15.76 32.28 -47.94
CA ASP A 826 17.17 32.27 -47.56
C ASP A 826 17.42 32.01 -46.07
N HIS A 827 16.40 32.05 -45.20
CA HIS A 827 16.58 31.85 -43.76
C HIS A 827 17.04 30.42 -43.41
N LEU A 828 17.72 30.29 -42.28
CA LEU A 828 18.02 28.99 -41.67
C LEU A 828 16.74 28.34 -41.13
N PRO A 829 16.72 27.01 -40.93
CA PRO A 829 15.68 26.38 -40.14
C PRO A 829 15.77 26.88 -38.69
N SER A 830 14.62 27.03 -38.03
CA SER A 830 14.50 27.34 -36.61
C SER A 830 13.73 26.22 -35.90
N SER A 831 13.88 26.08 -34.58
CA SER A 831 13.20 25.04 -33.81
C SER A 831 12.55 25.58 -32.55
N HIS A 832 11.51 24.89 -32.09
CA HIS A 832 10.90 25.09 -30.78
C HIS A 832 10.90 23.73 -30.08
N THR A 833 12.01 23.42 -29.40
CA THR A 833 12.29 22.10 -28.84
C THR A 833 11.30 21.67 -27.77
N CYS A 834 10.75 22.62 -27.01
CA CYS A 834 9.64 22.40 -26.06
C CYS A 834 8.39 21.78 -26.70
N PHE A 835 8.19 21.94 -28.01
CA PHE A 835 7.04 21.43 -28.76
C PHE A 835 7.43 20.46 -29.89
N TYR A 836 8.67 19.96 -29.90
CA TYR A 836 9.24 19.10 -30.97
C TYR A 836 8.94 19.61 -32.40
N ARG A 837 9.05 20.93 -32.59
CA ARG A 837 8.69 21.61 -33.83
C ARG A 837 9.93 22.14 -34.57
N LEU A 838 10.10 21.73 -35.82
CA LEU A 838 11.08 22.26 -36.77
C LEU A 838 10.36 23.19 -37.76
N CYS A 839 10.89 24.38 -37.97
CA CYS A 839 10.38 25.40 -38.89
C CYS A 839 11.38 25.61 -40.03
N PHE A 840 10.94 25.58 -41.29
CA PHE A 840 11.77 26.06 -42.40
C PHE A 840 10.95 26.70 -43.54
N PRO A 841 11.49 27.73 -44.21
CA PRO A 841 10.84 28.38 -45.34
C PRO A 841 10.84 27.47 -46.58
N ALA A 842 10.04 27.81 -47.59
CA ALA A 842 9.96 27.05 -48.82
C ALA A 842 11.22 27.28 -49.70
N TYR A 843 12.29 26.53 -49.41
CA TYR A 843 13.55 26.60 -50.16
C TYR A 843 13.33 26.43 -51.68
N SER A 844 14.11 27.17 -52.46
CA SER A 844 14.03 27.22 -53.92
C SER A 844 14.63 25.99 -54.62
N SER A 845 15.54 25.27 -53.95
CA SER A 845 16.21 24.09 -54.50
C SER A 845 16.76 23.17 -53.40
N MET A 846 16.92 21.89 -53.72
CA MET A 846 17.53 20.90 -52.82
C MET A 846 18.95 21.29 -52.35
N PRO A 847 19.87 21.80 -53.19
CA PRO A 847 21.20 22.21 -52.73
C PRO A 847 21.17 23.39 -51.75
N ALA A 848 20.23 24.33 -51.92
CA ALA A 848 20.05 25.42 -50.96
C ALA A 848 19.58 24.89 -49.60
N MET A 849 18.59 23.99 -49.60
CA MET A 849 18.13 23.31 -48.38
C MET A 849 19.25 22.50 -47.71
N GLN A 850 20.05 21.76 -48.49
CA GLN A 850 21.18 20.99 -47.97
C GLN A 850 22.26 21.89 -47.36
N ALA A 851 22.55 23.05 -47.97
CA ALA A 851 23.50 24.01 -47.44
C ALA A 851 23.02 24.61 -46.11
N ARG A 852 21.72 24.93 -45.98
CA ARG A 852 21.12 25.48 -44.74
C ARG A 852 21.05 24.42 -43.63
N LEU A 853 20.66 23.18 -43.95
CA LEU A 853 20.71 22.05 -43.01
C LEU A 853 22.14 21.79 -42.52
N LYS A 854 23.13 21.85 -43.41
CA LYS A 854 24.56 21.66 -43.05
C LYS A 854 25.13 22.78 -42.15
N VAL A 855 24.45 23.92 -41.99
CA VAL A 855 24.81 24.91 -40.97
C VAL A 855 24.34 24.44 -39.60
N ILE A 856 23.06 24.09 -39.44
CA ILE A 856 22.52 23.68 -38.14
C ILE A 856 23.04 22.31 -37.65
N THR A 857 23.53 21.44 -38.54
CA THR A 857 24.19 20.18 -38.14
C THR A 857 25.68 20.33 -37.80
N GLN A 858 26.20 21.55 -37.66
CA GLN A 858 27.52 21.78 -37.06
C GLN A 858 27.37 21.82 -35.54
N GLU A 859 28.24 21.10 -34.83
CA GLU A 859 28.09 20.83 -33.39
C GLU A 859 28.03 22.11 -32.52
N HIS A 860 28.77 23.15 -32.92
CA HIS A 860 28.81 24.46 -32.26
C HIS A 860 27.66 25.43 -32.65
N ILE A 861 26.68 24.96 -33.44
CA ILE A 861 25.46 25.70 -33.81
C ILE A 861 24.23 24.89 -33.37
N GLY A 862 24.21 23.60 -33.69
CA GLY A 862 23.13 22.69 -33.29
C GLY A 862 23.03 22.42 -31.78
N SER A 863 24.05 22.81 -31.00
CA SER A 863 24.11 22.65 -29.53
C SER A 863 24.14 23.99 -28.76
N SER A 864 23.79 25.11 -29.41
CA SER A 864 23.77 26.44 -28.81
C SER A 864 22.47 27.17 -29.17
N PHE A 865 21.50 27.20 -28.25
CA PHE A 865 20.25 27.92 -28.51
C PHE A 865 20.46 29.43 -28.33
N GLY A 866 20.39 30.18 -29.44
CA GLY A 866 20.22 31.64 -29.43
C GLY A 866 21.49 32.52 -29.43
N THR A 867 22.70 31.97 -29.49
CA THR A 867 23.95 32.77 -29.39
C THR A 867 24.56 33.19 -30.75
N TRP A 868 23.75 33.64 -31.73
CA TRP A 868 24.22 34.18 -33.02
C TRP A 868 23.29 35.26 -33.59
#